data_AF-A0A9D9NF60-F1
#
_entry.id   AF-A0A9D9NF60-F1
#
_cell.length_a   1.000
_cell.length_b   1.000
_cell.length_c   1.000
_cell.angle_alpha   90.00
_cell.angle_beta   90.00
_cell.angle_gamma   90.00
#
_symmetry.space_group_name_H-M   'P 1'
#
loop_
_entity.id
_entity.type
_entity.pdbx_description
1 polymer ?
#
loop_
_entity_poly.entity_id
_entity_poly.type
_entity_poly.pdbx_seq_one_letter_code
_entity_poly.pdbx_strand_id
1 'polypeptide(L)'
;MENNGELEFAGNIVRNTGMNLFLTGKAGTGKTTFLRELKEKCPKRMIVLAPTGIAAINAGGMTIHSFFQLPFAPYVPETSFSSGGARYSCTFGKEKLGIIRSIDLLVIDEISMVRADLLDAVDNALRRSRNVSRPFGGVQLLLIGDLQQLPPVARDEDWQMLKEYYDTPYFFSSHAFRRTGYCMIELKKVYRQKDSDFLHLLNSIRENRCGDKELEVINSRYLPDFRPVKDAGYIRLVTHNYKAQRINRDELDRLPGKTFVFTAEVEGKFPEYSYPTDEELELKEGAQVMFVKNDTSGERRYFNGMLGEVVSLSEDGIEVKSKESGECYSLEKEEWTNARYVLDAQTKEIKEEIEGVFRQYPLKLAWAITIHKSQGLTFDHAVIDAETAFAHGQAYVALSRCRTLQGLVLSAPLTRRSIISDKAVDDFTDMARKTGPDGSMYDSMRKAYFLEQLTGLFDFSEVSASLKKYVRMAEDAFSGIYPQQMERYRKAVAMWDRDVAEVAGKFRLQYTRMSGQSEDCTADSALQERIRAGAGYFMEKLESAADLFMDTAMTPDSKETGKKLREQVLETETLLYVKTALLRSAAEEGFDIARYLKGKAVIPMDAVRIVKERMKKAAAKAETAGKKGNDGAPSDILHPELYRRLAEWRNAEASSLGVPVYVVIRQKAMIGISNFLPASRKELSAIPYLGKTGIEKYGDRILEIVGGYLRESGGDPSVSE
;
A
#
# COMPACT_ATOMS: atom_id res chain seq x y z
N MET A 1 11.23 -17.13 -24.88
CA MET A 1 12.39 -16.61 -24.14
C MET A 1 13.03 -17.79 -23.44
N GLU A 2 14.34 -18.01 -23.58
CA GLU A 2 15.05 -19.06 -22.84
C GLU A 2 14.78 -18.92 -21.33
N ASN A 3 14.31 -19.99 -20.70
CA ASN A 3 13.81 -19.97 -19.32
C ASN A 3 14.97 -19.67 -18.35
N ASN A 4 14.91 -18.52 -17.67
CA ASN A 4 15.90 -18.11 -16.68
C ASN A 4 15.42 -18.59 -15.29
N GLY A 5 16.06 -19.64 -14.77
CA GLY A 5 15.65 -20.29 -13.52
C GLY A 5 15.64 -19.34 -12.32
N GLU A 6 16.57 -18.37 -12.25
CA GLU A 6 16.61 -17.40 -11.14
C GLU A 6 15.42 -16.42 -11.18
N LEU A 7 15.03 -15.97 -12.38
CA LEU A 7 13.87 -15.08 -12.55
C LEU A 7 12.55 -15.79 -12.21
N GLU A 8 12.40 -17.03 -12.68
CA GLU A 8 11.22 -17.84 -12.38
C GLU A 8 11.11 -18.12 -10.88
N PHE A 9 12.23 -18.47 -10.24
CA PHE A 9 12.29 -18.71 -8.80
C PHE A 9 11.98 -17.45 -7.98
N ALA A 10 12.52 -16.29 -8.36
CA ALA A 10 12.17 -15.00 -7.76
C ALA A 10 10.67 -14.71 -7.88
N GLY A 11 10.09 -14.95 -9.06
CA GLY A 11 8.65 -14.80 -9.29
C GLY A 11 7.81 -15.74 -8.42
N ASN A 12 8.28 -16.96 -8.18
CA ASN A 12 7.60 -17.93 -7.32
C ASN A 12 7.64 -17.51 -5.83
N ILE A 13 8.77 -17.03 -5.34
CA ILE A 13 8.88 -16.48 -3.97
C ILE A 13 7.89 -15.33 -3.78
N VAL A 14 7.89 -14.36 -4.69
CA VAL A 14 7.05 -13.16 -4.57
C VAL A 14 5.56 -13.51 -4.66
N ARG A 15 5.16 -14.43 -5.55
CA ARG A 15 3.75 -14.82 -5.71
C ARG A 15 3.23 -15.68 -4.54
N ASN A 16 4.03 -16.65 -4.11
CA ASN A 16 3.55 -17.77 -3.29
C ASN A 16 4.00 -17.74 -1.83
N THR A 17 4.79 -16.74 -1.42
CA THR A 17 5.30 -16.64 -0.03
C THR A 17 5.09 -15.24 0.54
N GLY A 18 5.23 -15.06 1.85
CA GLY A 18 5.22 -13.75 2.52
C GLY A 18 6.62 -13.16 2.73
N MET A 19 7.67 -13.79 2.19
CA MET A 19 9.06 -13.44 2.45
C MET A 19 9.47 -12.20 1.64
N ASN A 20 10.17 -11.25 2.28
CA ASN A 20 10.73 -10.11 1.57
C ASN A 20 11.83 -10.58 0.60
N LEU A 21 11.91 -9.98 -0.59
CA LEU A 21 12.90 -10.35 -1.59
C LEU A 21 13.71 -9.13 -2.02
N PHE A 22 15.04 -9.25 -1.93
CA PHE A 22 15.98 -8.36 -2.60
C PHE A 22 16.46 -9.01 -3.90
N LEU A 23 15.96 -8.51 -5.02
CA LEU A 23 16.36 -8.94 -6.36
C LEU A 23 17.45 -8.01 -6.88
N THR A 24 18.67 -8.53 -6.95
CA THR A 24 19.81 -7.81 -7.52
C THR A 24 20.27 -8.41 -8.83
N GLY A 25 21.17 -7.70 -9.51
CA GLY A 25 21.86 -8.21 -10.67
C GLY A 25 22.51 -7.08 -11.44
N LYS A 26 23.48 -7.45 -12.27
CA LYS A 26 24.21 -6.53 -13.15
C LYS A 26 23.28 -5.73 -14.06
N ALA A 27 23.81 -4.66 -14.66
CA ALA A 27 23.10 -3.94 -15.70
C ALA A 27 22.72 -4.89 -16.86
N GLY A 28 21.47 -4.82 -17.34
CA GLY A 28 21.02 -5.64 -18.47
C GLY A 28 20.68 -7.10 -18.16
N THR A 29 20.41 -7.45 -16.90
CA THR A 29 20.00 -8.82 -16.49
C THR A 29 18.50 -9.11 -16.57
N GLY A 30 17.67 -8.15 -17.03
CA GLY A 30 16.22 -8.35 -17.21
C GLY A 30 15.33 -7.94 -16.03
N LYS A 31 15.84 -7.20 -15.03
CA LYS A 31 15.07 -6.70 -13.86
C LYS A 31 13.75 -5.99 -14.23
N THR A 32 13.79 -5.06 -15.18
CA THR A 32 12.60 -4.32 -15.63
C THR A 32 11.59 -5.24 -16.35
N THR A 33 12.09 -6.22 -17.11
CA THR A 33 11.23 -7.23 -17.77
C THR A 33 10.51 -8.10 -16.74
N PHE A 34 11.22 -8.51 -15.68
CA PHE A 34 10.64 -9.24 -14.55
C PHE A 34 9.52 -8.46 -13.86
N LEU A 35 9.74 -7.17 -13.59
CA LEU A 35 8.74 -6.30 -12.97
C LEU A 35 7.46 -6.20 -13.82
N ARG A 36 7.61 -6.08 -15.15
CA ARG A 36 6.46 -6.04 -16.06
C ARG A 36 5.66 -7.35 -16.06
N GLU A 37 6.36 -8.49 -16.12
CA GLU A 37 5.70 -9.80 -16.05
C GLU A 37 5.00 -10.04 -14.69
N LEU A 38 5.62 -9.56 -13.60
CA LEU A 38 5.04 -9.66 -12.26
C LEU A 38 3.75 -8.84 -12.15
N LYS A 39 3.67 -7.65 -12.77
CA LYS A 39 2.43 -6.85 -12.82
C LYS A 39 1.25 -7.59 -13.43
N GLU A 40 1.50 -8.42 -14.44
CA GLU A 40 0.44 -9.16 -15.13
C GLU A 40 0.04 -10.45 -14.39
N LYS A 41 0.99 -11.11 -13.73
CA LYS A 41 0.79 -12.47 -13.19
C LYS A 41 0.66 -12.55 -11.67
N CYS A 42 0.87 -11.45 -10.93
CA CYS A 42 0.86 -11.50 -9.47
C CYS A 42 -0.58 -11.41 -8.92
N PRO A 43 -1.01 -12.34 -8.04
CA PRO A 43 -2.33 -12.27 -7.42
C PRO A 43 -2.42 -11.23 -6.30
N LYS A 44 -1.29 -10.67 -5.88
CA LYS A 44 -1.18 -9.72 -4.76
C LYS A 44 -1.48 -8.31 -5.23
N ARG A 45 -2.13 -7.53 -4.36
CA ARG A 45 -2.32 -6.09 -4.61
C ARG A 45 -0.99 -5.37 -4.47
N MET A 46 -0.41 -5.07 -5.62
CA MET A 46 0.93 -4.55 -5.75
C MET A 46 0.93 -3.04 -5.97
N ILE A 47 1.86 -2.35 -5.29
CA ILE A 47 2.20 -0.95 -5.55
C ILE A 47 3.66 -0.89 -5.97
N VAL A 48 3.96 -0.19 -7.06
CA VAL A 48 5.32 -0.02 -7.56
C VAL A 48 5.80 1.41 -7.29
N LEU A 49 6.89 1.51 -6.55
CA LEU A 49 7.53 2.77 -6.18
C LEU A 49 8.96 2.85 -6.68
N ALA A 50 9.47 4.07 -6.81
CA ALA A 50 10.87 4.34 -7.10
C ALA A 50 11.36 5.61 -6.35
N PRO A 51 12.67 5.79 -6.15
CA PRO A 51 13.22 6.97 -5.48
C PRO A 51 13.16 8.25 -6.33
N THR A 52 13.20 8.13 -7.67
CA THR A 52 13.23 9.28 -8.60
C THR A 52 12.06 9.27 -9.57
N GLY A 53 11.68 10.44 -10.10
CA GLY A 53 10.56 10.58 -11.04
C GLY A 53 10.75 9.77 -12.32
N ILE A 54 11.93 9.82 -12.92
CA ILE A 54 12.25 9.05 -14.15
C ILE A 54 12.19 7.55 -13.89
N ALA A 55 12.73 7.08 -12.75
CA ALA A 55 12.64 5.65 -12.39
C ALA A 55 11.18 5.21 -12.14
N ALA A 56 10.37 6.08 -11.51
CA ALA A 56 8.95 5.81 -11.29
C ALA A 56 8.19 5.68 -12.63
N ILE A 57 8.39 6.60 -13.56
CA ILE A 57 7.79 6.55 -14.90
C ILE A 57 8.20 5.27 -15.63
N ASN A 58 9.50 4.93 -15.63
CA ASN A 58 10.02 3.74 -16.30
C ASN A 58 9.50 2.43 -15.69
N ALA A 59 9.31 2.39 -14.37
CA ALA A 59 8.73 1.24 -13.67
C ALA A 59 7.19 1.19 -13.80
N GLY A 60 6.56 2.22 -14.37
CA GLY A 60 5.11 2.40 -14.39
C GLY A 60 4.56 2.52 -12.97
N GLY A 61 5.13 3.40 -12.16
CA GLY A 61 4.79 3.55 -10.76
C GLY A 61 4.85 5.00 -10.32
N MET A 62 4.91 5.22 -9.01
CA MET A 62 4.96 6.55 -8.39
C MET A 62 6.24 6.70 -7.55
N THR A 63 6.68 7.93 -7.28
CA THR A 63 7.79 8.12 -6.35
C THR A 63 7.39 7.77 -4.91
N ILE A 64 8.35 7.32 -4.09
CA ILE A 64 8.13 7.03 -2.66
C ILE A 64 7.55 8.26 -1.94
N HIS A 65 8.12 9.43 -2.22
CA HIS A 65 7.68 10.71 -1.66
C HIS A 65 6.22 11.04 -2.01
N SER A 66 5.83 10.92 -3.28
CA SER A 66 4.46 11.22 -3.71
C SER A 66 3.45 10.19 -3.18
N PHE A 67 3.82 8.91 -3.13
CA PHE A 67 2.93 7.88 -2.61
C PHE A 67 2.70 8.02 -1.11
N PHE A 68 3.74 8.17 -0.29
CA PHE A 68 3.57 8.29 1.16
C PHE A 68 3.39 9.73 1.66
N GLN A 69 3.37 10.72 0.76
CA GLN A 69 3.30 12.15 1.08
C GLN A 69 4.42 12.59 2.04
N LEU A 70 5.63 12.07 1.81
CA LEU A 70 6.79 12.31 2.66
C LEU A 70 7.58 13.55 2.19
N PRO A 71 8.02 14.41 3.11
CA PRO A 71 8.92 15.52 2.77
C PRO A 71 10.29 15.00 2.32
N PHE A 72 11.06 15.83 1.63
CA PHE A 72 12.44 15.51 1.20
C PHE A 72 13.49 15.66 2.32
N ALA A 73 13.09 16.18 3.48
CA ALA A 73 13.94 16.30 4.65
C ALA A 73 14.44 14.92 5.15
N PRO A 74 15.51 14.87 5.97
CA PRO A 74 15.93 13.65 6.65
C PRO A 74 14.91 13.17 7.69
N TYR A 75 14.66 11.86 7.73
CA TYR A 75 13.79 11.25 8.74
C TYR A 75 14.60 10.75 9.95
N VAL A 76 14.35 11.32 11.12
CA VAL A 76 14.99 10.89 12.37
C VAL A 76 14.01 10.01 13.17
N PRO A 77 14.38 8.76 13.51
CA PRO A 77 13.55 7.89 14.35
C PRO A 77 13.21 8.52 15.70
N GLU A 78 12.01 8.22 16.21
CA GLU A 78 11.55 8.52 17.59
C GLU A 78 11.45 9.99 18.01
N THR A 79 11.98 10.91 17.21
CA THR A 79 11.84 12.33 17.48
C THR A 79 10.58 12.88 16.81
N SER A 80 9.82 13.67 17.56
CA SER A 80 8.84 14.62 16.98
C SER A 80 9.55 15.87 16.43
N PHE A 81 10.87 15.79 16.20
CA PHE A 81 11.70 16.94 15.88
C PHE A 81 11.59 17.28 14.40
N SER A 82 11.32 18.57 14.20
CA SER A 82 11.09 19.21 12.92
C SER A 82 12.32 20.07 12.64
N SER A 83 13.23 19.62 11.76
CA SER A 83 14.14 20.56 11.10
C SER A 83 13.43 21.07 9.85
N GLY A 84 13.01 22.35 9.87
CA GLY A 84 12.34 23.02 8.74
C GLY A 84 10.80 23.08 8.77
N GLY A 85 10.16 22.77 9.91
CA GLY A 85 8.70 22.95 10.06
C GLY A 85 7.80 21.88 9.41
N ALA A 86 8.36 20.93 8.64
CA ALA A 86 7.62 19.82 8.09
C ALA A 86 7.48 18.68 9.13
N ARG A 87 6.30 18.58 9.76
CA ARG A 87 5.95 17.43 10.60
C ARG A 87 5.85 16.20 9.69
N TYR A 88 6.51 15.09 10.04
CA TYR A 88 6.19 13.77 9.47
C TYR A 88 4.81 13.29 9.96
N SER A 89 3.77 14.02 9.59
CA SER A 89 2.38 13.64 9.78
C SER A 89 1.87 13.01 8.50
N CYS A 90 1.92 11.69 8.46
CA CYS A 90 1.32 10.89 7.39
C CYS A 90 -0.21 10.83 7.59
N THR A 91 -0.90 11.96 7.43
CA THR A 91 -2.37 12.01 7.48
C THR A 91 -2.92 11.74 6.09
N PHE A 92 -3.29 10.49 5.86
CA PHE A 92 -3.87 10.07 4.59
C PHE A 92 -5.39 10.28 4.58
N GLY A 93 -5.93 10.71 3.43
CA GLY A 93 -7.38 10.70 3.18
C GLY A 93 -7.96 9.28 3.25
N LYS A 94 -9.28 9.15 3.43
CA LYS A 94 -9.96 7.85 3.59
C LYS A 94 -9.70 6.88 2.44
N GLU A 95 -9.71 7.36 1.21
CA GLU A 95 -9.43 6.54 0.02
C GLU A 95 -8.00 5.99 0.03
N LYS A 96 -7.01 6.86 0.27
CA LYS A 96 -5.60 6.48 0.33
C LYS A 96 -5.29 5.55 1.50
N LEU A 97 -5.95 5.73 2.65
CA LEU A 97 -5.92 4.76 3.75
C LEU A 97 -6.46 3.39 3.31
N GLY A 98 -7.54 3.36 2.54
CA GLY A 98 -8.09 2.14 1.93
C GLY A 98 -7.06 1.44 1.05
N ILE A 99 -6.38 2.19 0.18
CA ILE A 99 -5.30 1.67 -0.68
C ILE A 99 -4.18 1.08 0.19
N ILE A 100 -3.61 1.86 1.12
CA ILE A 100 -2.48 1.47 1.97
C ILE A 100 -2.81 0.22 2.81
N ARG A 101 -4.04 0.12 3.32
CA ARG A 101 -4.51 -1.06 4.07
C ARG A 101 -4.68 -2.30 3.20
N SER A 102 -4.95 -2.12 1.91
CA SER A 102 -5.14 -3.20 0.95
C SER A 102 -3.86 -3.72 0.29
N ILE A 103 -2.70 -3.10 0.54
CA ILE A 103 -1.43 -3.50 -0.10
C ILE A 103 -1.01 -4.89 0.39
N ASP A 104 -0.66 -5.78 -0.52
CA ASP A 104 -0.05 -7.07 -0.16
C ASP A 104 1.46 -7.04 -0.44
N LEU A 105 1.84 -6.37 -1.53
CA LEU A 105 3.21 -6.30 -2.04
C LEU A 105 3.60 -4.85 -2.35
N LEU A 106 4.71 -4.40 -1.75
CA LEU A 106 5.33 -3.12 -2.08
C LEU A 106 6.62 -3.38 -2.86
N VAL A 107 6.65 -2.94 -4.12
CA VAL A 107 7.85 -2.99 -4.95
C VAL A 107 8.57 -1.65 -4.87
N ILE A 108 9.87 -1.68 -4.65
CA ILE A 108 10.73 -0.51 -4.75
C ILE A 108 11.81 -0.81 -5.78
N ASP A 109 11.71 -0.17 -6.95
CA ASP A 109 12.74 -0.21 -7.98
C ASP A 109 13.85 0.81 -7.68
N GLU A 110 15.05 0.54 -8.16
CA GLU A 110 16.27 1.31 -7.85
C GLU A 110 16.53 1.49 -6.34
N ILE A 111 16.31 0.43 -5.54
CA ILE A 111 16.46 0.46 -4.07
C ILE A 111 17.86 0.91 -3.60
N SER A 112 18.89 0.74 -4.42
CA SER A 112 20.26 1.17 -4.11
C SER A 112 20.38 2.69 -3.90
N MET A 113 19.46 3.49 -4.45
CA MET A 113 19.41 4.94 -4.24
C MET A 113 18.56 5.36 -3.03
N VAL A 114 17.88 4.42 -2.37
CA VAL A 114 17.01 4.72 -1.23
C VAL A 114 17.86 4.79 0.03
N ARG A 115 17.74 5.91 0.76
CA ARG A 115 18.39 6.05 2.06
C ARG A 115 17.70 5.22 3.14
N ALA A 116 18.45 4.80 4.16
CA ALA A 116 17.92 4.09 5.34
C ALA A 116 16.77 4.84 6.02
N ASP A 117 16.90 6.16 6.20
CA ASP A 117 15.90 6.99 6.86
C ASP A 117 14.56 7.01 6.10
N LEU A 118 14.64 7.08 4.76
CA LEU A 118 13.44 7.05 3.92
C LEU A 118 12.71 5.70 4.03
N LEU A 119 13.45 4.60 4.12
CA LEU A 119 12.85 3.27 4.29
C LEU A 119 12.19 3.10 5.67
N ASP A 120 12.79 3.66 6.73
CA ASP A 120 12.18 3.69 8.07
C ASP A 120 10.96 4.64 8.14
N ALA A 121 10.95 5.72 7.35
CA ALA A 121 9.76 6.57 7.21
C ALA A 121 8.60 5.81 6.55
N VAL A 122 8.90 4.99 5.53
CA VAL A 122 7.91 4.09 4.89
C VAL A 122 7.37 3.07 5.89
N ASP A 123 8.25 2.44 6.67
CA ASP A 123 7.85 1.53 7.75
C ASP A 123 6.90 2.21 8.75
N ASN A 124 7.24 3.43 9.20
CA ASN A 124 6.43 4.20 10.13
C ASN A 124 5.02 4.48 9.57
N ALA A 125 4.94 4.91 8.30
CA ALA A 125 3.68 5.18 7.62
C ALA A 125 2.79 3.93 7.49
N LEU A 126 3.39 2.79 7.13
CA LEU A 126 2.68 1.51 7.00
C LEU A 126 2.23 0.96 8.35
N ARG A 127 3.08 1.01 9.38
CA ARG A 127 2.74 0.58 10.75
C ARG A 127 1.59 1.36 11.34
N ARG A 128 1.59 2.69 11.20
CA ARG A 128 0.50 3.56 11.67
C ARG A 128 -0.82 3.31 10.93
N SER A 129 -0.72 3.00 9.64
CA SER A 129 -1.90 2.87 8.77
C SER A 129 -2.52 1.46 8.79
N ARG A 130 -1.74 0.44 9.16
CA ARG A 130 -2.10 -0.98 9.12
C ARG A 130 -1.96 -1.67 10.48
N ASN A 131 -0.74 -2.05 10.85
CA ASN A 131 -0.45 -2.83 12.03
C ASN A 131 0.85 -2.32 12.69
N VAL A 132 0.71 -1.77 13.89
CA VAL A 132 1.80 -1.12 14.63
C VAL A 132 2.89 -2.10 15.08
N SER A 133 2.53 -3.39 15.24
CA SER A 133 3.43 -4.41 15.81
C SER A 133 4.36 -5.07 14.79
N ARG A 134 4.01 -5.04 13.51
CA ARG A 134 4.76 -5.72 12.44
C ARG A 134 5.58 -4.73 11.61
N PRO A 135 6.85 -5.02 11.28
CA PRO A 135 7.60 -4.21 10.33
C PRO A 135 6.83 -4.01 9.01
N PHE A 136 6.91 -2.81 8.45
CA PHE A 136 6.20 -2.38 7.24
C PHE A 136 4.69 -2.66 7.28
N GLY A 137 4.08 -2.70 8.48
CA GLY A 137 2.67 -3.03 8.65
C GLY A 137 2.29 -4.43 8.14
N GLY A 138 3.27 -5.35 8.04
CA GLY A 138 3.10 -6.70 7.51
C GLY A 138 2.99 -6.79 5.99
N VAL A 139 3.40 -5.75 5.26
CA VAL A 139 3.49 -5.77 3.78
C VAL A 139 4.75 -6.51 3.35
N GLN A 140 4.64 -7.36 2.33
CA GLN A 140 5.81 -7.99 1.71
C GLN A 140 6.55 -6.96 0.85
N LEU A 141 7.87 -6.93 0.97
CA LEU A 141 8.73 -6.06 0.17
C LEU A 141 9.38 -6.83 -0.98
N LEU A 142 9.36 -6.24 -2.17
CA LEU A 142 10.21 -6.61 -3.29
C LEU A 142 11.12 -5.43 -3.62
N LEU A 143 12.39 -5.56 -3.27
CA LEU A 143 13.41 -4.54 -3.47
C LEU A 143 14.21 -4.92 -4.71
N ILE A 144 14.25 -4.04 -5.71
CA ILE A 144 14.94 -4.28 -6.98
C ILE A 144 16.03 -3.22 -7.12
N GLY A 145 17.27 -3.65 -7.39
CA GLY A 145 18.36 -2.69 -7.62
C GLY A 145 19.74 -3.32 -7.65
N ASP A 146 20.76 -2.51 -7.95
CA ASP A 146 22.17 -2.93 -8.02
C ASP A 146 23.01 -2.07 -7.09
N LEU A 147 23.45 -2.65 -5.98
CA LEU A 147 24.22 -1.96 -4.94
C LEU A 147 25.58 -1.44 -5.44
N GLN A 148 26.08 -1.99 -6.55
CA GLN A 148 27.36 -1.61 -7.13
C GLN A 148 27.24 -0.51 -8.20
N GLN A 149 26.04 0.04 -8.44
CA GLN A 149 25.84 1.18 -9.34
C GLN A 149 26.00 2.52 -8.62
N LEU A 150 24.91 3.08 -8.11
CA LEU A 150 24.93 4.39 -7.45
C LEU A 150 24.40 4.28 -6.02
N PRO A 151 25.13 4.84 -5.04
CA PRO A 151 24.67 4.93 -3.67
C PRO A 151 23.55 5.97 -3.54
N PRO A 152 22.83 5.97 -2.41
CA PRO A 152 21.90 7.05 -2.13
C PRO A 152 22.64 8.38 -1.99
N VAL A 153 22.02 9.47 -2.44
CA VAL A 153 22.56 10.83 -2.27
C VAL A 153 22.21 11.32 -0.87
N ALA A 154 23.23 11.41 0.00
CA ALA A 154 23.14 12.04 1.31
C ALA A 154 24.02 13.29 1.31
N ARG A 155 23.43 14.47 1.53
CA ARG A 155 24.22 15.70 1.70
C ARG A 155 24.97 15.63 3.02
N ASP A 156 26.12 16.28 3.13
CA ASP A 156 26.92 16.25 4.35
C ASP A 156 26.13 16.73 5.58
N GLU A 157 25.30 17.76 5.40
CA GLU A 157 24.40 18.28 6.45
C GLU A 157 23.38 17.23 6.91
N ASP A 158 22.73 16.55 5.95
CA ASP A 158 21.77 15.49 6.23
C ASP A 158 22.45 14.32 6.94
N TRP A 159 23.63 13.92 6.45
CA TRP A 159 24.38 12.79 7.00
C TRP A 159 24.91 13.05 8.40
N GLN A 160 25.32 14.29 8.71
CA GLN A 160 25.74 14.67 10.06
C GLN A 160 24.62 14.44 11.10
N MET A 161 23.36 14.60 10.70
CA MET A 161 22.21 14.31 11.56
C MET A 161 21.90 12.80 11.61
N LEU A 162 22.00 12.11 10.48
CA LEU A 162 21.59 10.70 10.36
C LEU A 162 22.60 9.71 10.92
N LYS A 163 23.90 10.05 10.92
CA LYS A 163 24.99 9.16 11.38
C LYS A 163 24.89 8.73 12.84
N GLU A 164 24.12 9.46 13.66
CA GLU A 164 23.87 9.10 15.07
C GLU A 164 22.91 7.91 15.20
N TYR A 165 22.09 7.67 14.17
CA TYR A 165 21.03 6.66 14.16
C TYR A 165 21.37 5.49 13.23
N TYR A 166 22.06 5.76 12.12
CA TYR A 166 22.34 4.78 11.08
C TYR A 166 23.85 4.61 10.86
N ASP A 167 24.29 3.35 10.76
CA ASP A 167 25.70 3.03 10.48
C ASP A 167 26.14 3.52 9.09
N THR A 168 25.22 3.47 8.12
CA THR A 168 25.46 3.86 6.72
C THR A 168 24.21 4.48 6.10
N PRO A 169 24.33 5.28 5.02
CA PRO A 169 23.15 5.85 4.36
C PRO A 169 22.33 4.83 3.58
N TYR A 170 22.87 3.65 3.26
CA TYR A 170 22.19 2.61 2.48
C TYR A 170 20.92 2.05 3.12
N PHE A 171 19.94 1.66 2.30
CA PHE A 171 18.67 1.09 2.75
C PHE A 171 18.81 -0.09 3.74
N PHE A 172 19.85 -0.92 3.62
CA PHE A 172 20.05 -2.08 4.51
C PHE A 172 20.45 -1.68 5.94
N SER A 173 20.75 -0.41 6.19
CA SER A 173 20.94 0.15 7.53
C SER A 173 19.65 0.62 8.21
N SER A 174 18.50 0.54 7.53
CA SER A 174 17.17 0.74 8.13
C SER A 174 16.94 -0.19 9.32
N HIS A 175 16.45 0.36 10.43
CA HIS A 175 16.12 -0.43 11.62
C HIS A 175 14.95 -1.38 11.34
N ALA A 176 13.96 -0.93 10.57
CA ALA A 176 12.83 -1.77 10.18
C ALA A 176 13.29 -2.94 9.31
N PHE A 177 14.13 -2.69 8.30
CA PHE A 177 14.61 -3.72 7.38
C PHE A 177 15.45 -4.79 8.09
N ARG A 178 16.38 -4.38 8.97
CA ARG A 178 17.21 -5.31 9.77
C ARG A 178 16.39 -6.24 10.68
N ARG A 179 15.18 -5.83 11.08
CA ARG A 179 14.24 -6.63 11.89
C ARG A 179 13.40 -7.60 11.07
N THR A 180 13.44 -7.51 9.74
CA THR A 180 12.69 -8.39 8.83
C THR A 180 13.54 -9.53 8.32
N GLY A 181 12.91 -10.69 8.07
CA GLY A 181 13.51 -11.72 7.23
C GLY A 181 13.38 -11.34 5.77
N TYR A 182 14.46 -11.51 5.00
CA TYR A 182 14.46 -11.33 3.55
C TYR A 182 15.37 -12.38 2.88
N CYS A 183 15.09 -12.64 1.62
CA CYS A 183 15.95 -13.44 0.74
C CYS A 183 16.64 -12.52 -0.27
N MET A 184 17.81 -12.94 -0.76
CA MET A 184 18.47 -12.28 -1.89
C MET A 184 18.59 -13.22 -3.07
N ILE A 185 18.29 -12.72 -4.27
CA ILE A 185 18.54 -13.42 -5.54
C ILE A 185 19.36 -12.50 -6.43
N GLU A 186 20.53 -12.97 -6.87
CA GLU A 186 21.38 -12.28 -7.83
C GLU A 186 21.18 -12.87 -9.23
N LEU A 187 20.72 -12.04 -10.17
CA LEU A 187 20.60 -12.40 -11.58
C LEU A 187 21.97 -12.37 -12.26
N LYS A 188 22.40 -13.54 -12.76
CA LYS A 188 23.76 -13.73 -13.31
C LYS A 188 23.85 -13.49 -14.81
N LYS A 189 22.80 -13.83 -15.58
CA LYS A 189 22.80 -13.75 -17.05
C LYS A 189 22.63 -12.31 -17.52
N VAL A 190 23.65 -11.75 -18.17
CA VAL A 190 23.62 -10.40 -18.77
C VAL A 190 23.24 -10.51 -20.24
N TYR A 191 22.21 -9.78 -20.67
CA TYR A 191 21.73 -9.80 -22.06
C TYR A 191 22.22 -8.60 -22.90
N ARG A 192 22.80 -7.58 -22.26
CA ARG A 192 23.09 -6.27 -22.89
C ARG A 192 24.43 -6.19 -23.63
N GLN A 193 25.47 -6.88 -23.17
CA GLN A 193 26.84 -6.73 -23.70
C GLN A 193 27.26 -7.93 -24.55
N LYS A 194 27.82 -7.68 -25.74
CA LYS A 194 28.29 -8.70 -26.70
C LYS A 194 29.79 -9.04 -26.55
N ASP A 195 30.57 -8.15 -25.92
CA ASP A 195 32.02 -8.28 -25.74
C ASP A 195 32.34 -8.91 -24.37
N SER A 196 32.93 -10.10 -24.38
CA SER A 196 33.31 -10.84 -23.16
C SER A 196 34.41 -10.15 -22.36
N ASP A 197 35.38 -9.56 -23.05
CA ASP A 197 36.61 -9.06 -22.42
C ASP A 197 36.34 -7.73 -21.71
N PHE A 198 35.58 -6.85 -22.36
CA PHE A 198 35.12 -5.62 -21.72
C PHE A 198 34.17 -5.89 -20.54
N LEU A 199 33.31 -6.91 -20.65
CA LEU A 199 32.44 -7.33 -19.55
C LEU A 199 33.26 -7.87 -18.36
N HIS A 200 34.32 -8.63 -18.62
CA HIS A 200 35.26 -9.06 -17.57
C HIS A 200 35.90 -7.87 -16.87
N LEU A 201 36.39 -6.88 -17.62
CA LEU A 201 36.99 -5.67 -17.08
C LEU A 201 36.03 -4.88 -16.19
N LEU A 202 34.80 -4.66 -16.66
CA LEU A 202 33.74 -4.00 -15.90
C LEU A 202 33.38 -4.76 -14.62
N ASN A 203 33.37 -6.09 -14.66
CA ASN A 203 33.15 -6.90 -13.47
C ASN A 203 34.30 -6.80 -12.47
N SER A 204 35.55 -6.75 -12.93
CA SER A 204 36.72 -6.54 -12.06
C SER A 204 36.65 -5.21 -11.33
N ILE A 205 36.19 -4.14 -11.99
CA ILE A 205 35.97 -2.83 -11.33
C ILE A 205 34.81 -2.92 -10.34
N ARG A 206 33.70 -3.52 -10.76
CA ARG A 206 32.49 -3.71 -9.95
C ARG A 206 32.75 -4.49 -8.66
N GLU A 207 33.61 -5.51 -8.73
CA GLU A 207 33.94 -6.40 -7.61
C GLU A 207 35.21 -5.98 -6.87
N ASN A 208 35.74 -4.80 -7.17
CA ASN A 208 36.97 -4.25 -6.57
C ASN A 208 38.18 -5.20 -6.69
N ARG A 209 38.28 -5.94 -7.80
CA ARG A 209 39.38 -6.85 -8.17
C ARG A 209 40.26 -6.30 -9.29
N CYS A 210 40.09 -5.02 -9.63
CA CYS A 210 40.87 -4.35 -10.67
C CYS A 210 42.34 -4.22 -10.24
N GLY A 211 43.21 -5.02 -10.87
CA GLY A 211 44.65 -4.96 -10.68
C GLY A 211 45.31 -3.95 -11.63
N ASP A 212 46.65 -3.91 -11.60
CA ASP A 212 47.40 -2.97 -12.44
C ASP A 212 47.27 -3.29 -13.93
N LYS A 213 47.13 -4.58 -14.29
CA LYS A 213 46.92 -5.02 -15.67
C LYS A 213 45.60 -4.52 -16.24
N GLU A 214 44.52 -4.65 -15.47
CA GLU A 214 43.21 -4.15 -15.86
C GLU A 214 43.22 -2.62 -15.98
N LEU A 215 43.87 -1.92 -15.04
CA LEU A 215 44.05 -0.48 -15.11
C LEU A 215 44.86 -0.03 -16.32
N GLU A 216 45.93 -0.75 -16.69
CA GLU A 216 46.70 -0.48 -17.91
C GLU A 216 45.81 -0.59 -19.16
N VAL A 217 44.99 -1.64 -19.25
CA VAL A 217 44.06 -1.82 -20.37
C VAL A 217 43.05 -0.68 -20.44
N ILE A 218 42.47 -0.25 -19.31
CA ILE A 218 41.54 0.88 -19.27
C ILE A 218 42.24 2.19 -19.63
N ASN A 219 43.42 2.42 -19.06
CA ASN A 219 44.21 3.64 -19.27
C ASN A 219 44.81 3.73 -20.67
N SER A 220 44.85 2.65 -21.45
CA SER A 220 45.13 2.71 -22.88
C SER A 220 44.13 3.58 -23.66
N ARG A 221 42.96 3.87 -23.06
CA ARG A 221 41.91 4.76 -23.59
C ARG A 221 42.05 6.21 -23.12
N TYR A 222 43.08 6.54 -22.33
CA TYR A 222 43.40 7.92 -22.00
C TYR A 222 44.05 8.61 -23.20
N LEU A 223 43.37 9.63 -23.72
CA LEU A 223 43.84 10.43 -24.84
C LEU A 223 43.95 11.89 -24.38
N PRO A 224 45.16 12.42 -24.12
CA PRO A 224 45.33 13.80 -23.68
C PRO A 224 44.83 14.77 -24.76
N ASP A 225 44.17 15.84 -24.32
CA ASP A 225 43.59 16.89 -25.18
C ASP A 225 42.64 16.38 -26.27
N PHE A 226 42.00 15.22 -26.06
CA PHE A 226 41.06 14.66 -27.01
C PHE A 226 39.91 15.61 -27.30
N ARG A 227 39.82 16.05 -28.55
CA ARG A 227 38.66 16.77 -29.08
C ARG A 227 37.90 15.82 -30.00
N PRO A 228 36.65 15.48 -29.66
CA PRO A 228 35.85 14.63 -30.53
C PRO A 228 35.70 15.30 -31.89
N VAL A 229 35.87 14.51 -32.95
CA VAL A 229 35.61 14.96 -34.32
C VAL A 229 34.12 15.34 -34.41
N LYS A 230 33.82 16.44 -35.10
CA LYS A 230 32.43 16.78 -35.43
C LYS A 230 31.81 15.56 -36.13
N ASP A 231 30.60 15.19 -35.72
CA ASP A 231 29.83 14.03 -36.21
C ASP A 231 30.18 12.64 -35.65
N ALA A 232 31.25 12.48 -34.86
CA ALA A 232 31.62 11.16 -34.33
C ALA A 232 30.75 10.66 -33.15
N GLY A 233 29.70 11.40 -32.77
CA GLY A 233 28.69 10.95 -31.80
C GLY A 233 29.17 10.78 -30.35
N TYR A 234 30.21 11.51 -29.94
CA TYR A 234 30.69 11.45 -28.55
C TYR A 234 29.77 12.24 -27.60
N ILE A 235 29.46 11.63 -26.46
CA ILE A 235 28.84 12.31 -25.31
C ILE A 235 29.83 12.39 -24.13
N ARG A 236 29.87 13.53 -23.43
CA ARG A 236 30.70 13.71 -22.23
C ARG A 236 29.93 13.28 -20.97
N LEU A 237 30.47 12.33 -20.22
CA LEU A 237 29.96 11.93 -18.91
C LEU A 237 30.71 12.68 -17.82
N VAL A 238 29.99 13.52 -17.09
CA VAL A 238 30.56 14.36 -16.02
C VAL A 238 29.96 14.03 -14.66
N THR A 239 30.65 14.41 -13.59
CA THR A 239 30.23 14.09 -12.22
C THR A 239 29.10 14.98 -11.69
N HIS A 240 28.99 16.24 -12.15
CA HIS A 240 28.08 17.24 -11.56
C HIS A 240 27.15 17.90 -12.60
N ASN A 241 25.90 18.19 -12.19
CA ASN A 241 24.87 18.76 -13.08
C ASN A 241 25.27 20.12 -13.64
N TYR A 242 25.87 21.01 -12.83
CA TYR A 242 26.31 22.33 -13.29
C TYR A 242 27.36 22.26 -14.40
N LYS A 243 28.26 21.26 -14.36
CA LYS A 243 29.26 21.03 -15.42
C LYS A 243 28.59 20.64 -16.72
N ALA A 244 27.61 19.73 -16.67
CA ALA A 244 26.87 19.28 -17.85
C ALA A 244 26.09 20.44 -18.48
N GLN A 245 25.37 21.22 -17.67
CA GLN A 245 24.62 22.39 -18.13
C GLN A 245 25.54 23.44 -18.77
N ARG A 246 26.69 23.74 -18.15
CA ARG A 246 27.66 24.67 -18.71
C ARG A 246 28.17 24.21 -20.08
N ILE A 247 28.59 22.95 -20.19
CA ILE A 247 29.07 22.40 -21.48
C ILE A 247 27.97 22.47 -22.54
N ASN A 248 26.74 22.05 -22.21
CA ASN A 248 25.65 22.08 -23.17
C ASN A 248 25.31 23.50 -23.63
N ARG A 249 25.33 24.47 -22.71
CA ARG A 249 25.09 25.88 -23.03
C ARG A 249 26.21 26.47 -23.87
N ASP A 250 27.47 26.24 -23.49
CA ASP A 250 28.64 26.74 -24.22
C ASP A 250 28.68 26.19 -25.67
N GLU A 251 28.35 24.92 -25.88
CA GLU A 251 28.31 24.34 -27.23
C GLU A 251 27.09 24.82 -28.03
N LEU A 252 25.92 25.03 -27.40
CA LEU A 252 24.75 25.62 -28.06
C LEU A 252 25.01 27.08 -28.46
N ASP A 253 25.66 27.87 -27.61
CA ASP A 253 25.96 29.28 -27.87
C ASP A 253 26.94 29.44 -29.04
N ARG A 254 27.88 28.50 -29.20
CA ARG A 254 28.84 28.47 -30.32
C ARG A 254 28.20 28.15 -31.67
N LEU A 255 27.03 27.52 -31.70
CA LEU A 255 26.37 27.21 -32.96
C LEU A 255 25.85 28.50 -33.62
N PRO A 256 26.11 28.69 -34.93
CA PRO A 256 25.50 29.77 -35.69
C PRO A 256 23.99 29.51 -35.84
N GLY A 257 23.24 30.55 -36.19
CA GLY A 257 21.81 30.45 -36.45
C GLY A 257 20.93 30.95 -35.29
N LYS A 258 19.62 30.97 -35.57
CA LYS A 258 18.59 31.44 -34.64
C LYS A 258 18.30 30.37 -33.59
N THR A 259 18.19 30.76 -32.32
CA THR A 259 17.70 29.88 -31.26
C THR A 259 16.18 29.74 -31.38
N PHE A 260 15.70 28.51 -31.37
CA PHE A 260 14.29 28.17 -31.25
C PHE A 260 14.03 27.64 -29.84
N VAL A 261 12.92 28.07 -29.24
CA VAL A 261 12.51 27.65 -27.90
C VAL A 261 11.16 26.97 -28.02
N PHE A 262 11.10 25.71 -27.60
CA PHE A 262 9.87 24.93 -27.58
C PHE A 262 9.39 24.78 -26.14
N THR A 263 8.25 25.38 -25.82
CA THR A 263 7.65 25.28 -24.49
C THR A 263 6.78 24.03 -24.38
N ALA A 264 6.93 23.30 -23.28
CA ALA A 264 6.14 22.12 -22.98
C ALA A 264 4.69 22.48 -22.64
N GLU A 265 3.77 21.59 -22.97
CA GLU A 265 2.37 21.69 -22.57
C GLU A 265 2.15 20.80 -21.35
N VAL A 266 1.73 21.41 -20.23
CA VAL A 266 1.47 20.69 -18.98
C VAL A 266 0.00 20.79 -18.63
N GLU A 267 -0.68 19.66 -18.58
CA GLU A 267 -2.09 19.54 -18.20
C GLU A 267 -2.22 18.82 -16.85
N GLY A 268 -3.17 19.25 -16.02
CA GLY A 268 -3.41 18.63 -14.72
C GLY A 268 -2.25 18.86 -13.75
N LYS A 269 -1.90 17.84 -12.95
CA LYS A 269 -0.88 17.94 -11.90
C LYS A 269 0.36 17.12 -12.26
N PHE A 270 1.39 17.83 -12.69
CA PHE A 270 2.70 17.27 -13.00
C PHE A 270 3.79 18.09 -12.27
N PRO A 271 4.46 17.55 -11.24
CA PRO A 271 5.46 18.32 -10.50
C PRO A 271 6.70 18.67 -11.34
N GLU A 272 7.17 19.92 -11.31
CA GLU A 272 8.32 20.40 -12.08
C GLU A 272 9.59 19.57 -11.91
N TYR A 273 9.90 19.16 -10.67
CA TYR A 273 11.09 18.33 -10.38
C TYR A 273 11.02 16.92 -10.99
N SER A 274 9.85 16.51 -11.49
CA SER A 274 9.64 15.21 -12.12
C SER A 274 9.56 15.29 -13.64
N TYR A 275 9.72 16.50 -14.23
CA TYR A 275 9.68 16.66 -15.67
C TYR A 275 10.72 15.76 -16.36
N PRO A 276 10.29 14.99 -17.38
CA PRO A 276 11.16 14.03 -18.06
C PRO A 276 12.20 14.72 -18.95
N THR A 277 11.89 15.90 -19.46
CA THR A 277 12.80 16.77 -20.20
C THR A 277 12.62 18.23 -19.79
N ASP A 278 13.37 19.13 -20.42
CA ASP A 278 13.30 20.56 -20.13
C ASP A 278 11.93 21.14 -20.56
N GLU A 279 11.34 21.95 -19.68
CA GLU A 279 10.07 22.65 -19.96
C GLU A 279 10.24 23.62 -21.13
N GLU A 280 11.32 24.38 -21.11
CA GLU A 280 11.76 25.22 -22.22
C GLU A 280 12.95 24.53 -22.91
N LEU A 281 12.67 23.91 -24.06
CA LEU A 281 13.68 23.22 -24.84
C LEU A 281 14.29 24.19 -25.86
N GLU A 282 15.48 24.69 -25.54
CA GLU A 282 16.27 25.57 -26.42
C GLU A 282 17.12 24.77 -27.40
N LEU A 283 16.97 25.02 -28.71
CA LEU A 283 17.68 24.33 -29.78
C LEU A 283 18.15 25.29 -30.88
N LYS A 284 19.18 24.85 -31.61
CA LYS A 284 19.69 25.44 -32.86
C LYS A 284 19.96 24.33 -33.86
N GLU A 285 19.99 24.66 -35.16
CA GLU A 285 20.45 23.72 -36.19
C GLU A 285 21.90 23.31 -35.90
N GLY A 286 22.20 22.02 -36.03
CA GLY A 286 23.47 21.41 -35.63
C GLY A 286 23.58 21.07 -34.12
N ALA A 287 22.54 21.31 -33.31
CA ALA A 287 22.57 20.94 -31.90
C ALA A 287 22.61 19.42 -31.72
N GLN A 288 23.49 18.95 -30.83
CA GLN A 288 23.54 17.55 -30.44
C GLN A 288 22.51 17.28 -29.35
N VAL A 289 21.60 16.36 -29.65
CA VAL A 289 20.48 16.00 -28.78
C VAL A 289 20.47 14.51 -28.48
N MET A 290 19.78 14.14 -27.40
CA MET A 290 19.53 12.76 -27.00
C MET A 290 18.03 12.55 -26.88
N PHE A 291 17.57 11.42 -27.39
CA PHE A 291 16.19 10.99 -27.23
C PHE A 291 15.94 10.53 -25.79
N VAL A 292 14.87 11.01 -25.16
CA VAL A 292 14.52 10.67 -23.76
C VAL A 292 13.33 9.69 -23.66
N LYS A 293 12.78 9.27 -24.80
CA LYS A 293 11.65 8.33 -24.89
C LYS A 293 11.87 7.36 -26.05
N ASN A 294 11.27 6.18 -25.96
CA ASN A 294 11.20 5.26 -27.09
C ASN A 294 10.07 5.67 -28.04
N ASP A 295 10.29 5.49 -29.35
CA ASP A 295 9.29 5.81 -30.37
C ASP A 295 7.99 5.01 -30.17
N THR A 296 6.87 5.72 -30.05
CA THR A 296 5.56 5.15 -29.75
C THR A 296 4.77 4.76 -31.00
N SER A 297 5.20 5.20 -32.19
CA SER A 297 4.51 4.97 -33.47
C SER A 297 4.51 3.50 -33.95
N GLY A 298 5.21 2.61 -33.24
CA GLY A 298 5.35 1.19 -33.58
C GLY A 298 6.46 0.89 -34.59
N GLU A 299 6.99 1.91 -35.27
CA GLU A 299 8.11 1.80 -36.22
C GLU A 299 9.47 1.66 -35.53
N ARG A 300 9.55 2.00 -34.23
CA ARG A 300 10.76 1.92 -33.40
C ARG A 300 11.94 2.72 -34.00
N ARG A 301 11.67 3.90 -34.55
CA ARG A 301 12.64 4.77 -35.23
C ARG A 301 13.76 5.24 -34.30
N TYR A 302 13.44 5.49 -33.03
CA TYR A 302 14.39 5.92 -32.02
C TYR A 302 14.10 5.29 -30.65
N PHE A 303 15.11 5.30 -29.78
CA PHE A 303 15.04 4.74 -28.42
C PHE A 303 15.66 5.69 -27.40
N ASN A 304 15.26 5.55 -26.13
CA ASN A 304 15.77 6.35 -25.02
C ASN A 304 17.30 6.18 -24.86
N GLY A 305 18.04 7.29 -24.92
CA GLY A 305 19.50 7.35 -24.88
C GLY A 305 20.17 7.47 -26.25
N MET A 306 19.43 7.33 -27.34
CA MET A 306 19.96 7.49 -28.71
C MET A 306 20.41 8.92 -28.95
N LEU A 307 21.56 9.11 -29.60
CA LEU A 307 22.09 10.43 -29.95
C LEU A 307 21.67 10.85 -31.36
N GLY A 308 21.39 12.15 -31.51
CA GLY A 308 21.03 12.76 -32.77
C GLY A 308 21.58 14.16 -32.93
N GLU A 309 21.41 14.70 -34.13
CA GLU A 309 21.75 16.06 -34.51
C GLU A 309 20.56 16.73 -35.16
N VAL A 310 20.25 17.94 -34.72
CA VAL A 310 19.15 18.73 -35.28
C VAL A 310 19.54 19.19 -36.68
N VAL A 311 18.79 18.78 -37.70
CA VAL A 311 19.04 19.14 -39.11
C VAL A 311 18.26 20.39 -39.50
N SER A 312 16.99 20.45 -39.11
CA SER A 312 16.10 21.55 -39.43
C SER A 312 15.19 21.88 -38.24
N LEU A 313 14.92 23.18 -38.06
CA LEU A 313 14.02 23.71 -37.03
C LEU A 313 13.00 24.64 -37.66
N SER A 314 11.73 24.42 -37.35
CA SER A 314 10.63 25.33 -37.68
C SER A 314 9.78 25.62 -36.44
N GLU A 315 8.78 26.51 -36.57
CA GLU A 315 7.84 26.79 -35.48
C GLU A 315 6.96 25.56 -35.14
N ASP A 316 6.78 24.65 -36.10
CA ASP A 316 5.87 23.51 -35.98
C ASP A 316 6.57 22.13 -35.90
N GLY A 317 7.90 22.06 -36.06
CA GLY A 317 8.58 20.77 -36.17
C GLY A 317 10.09 20.79 -35.97
N ILE A 318 10.61 19.63 -35.58
CA ILE A 318 12.05 19.38 -35.38
C ILE A 318 12.42 18.14 -36.21
N GLU A 319 13.43 18.28 -37.05
CA GLU A 319 14.02 17.14 -37.75
C GLU A 319 15.38 16.79 -37.14
N VAL A 320 15.55 15.53 -36.74
CA VAL A 320 16.77 15.03 -36.11
C VAL A 320 17.36 13.91 -36.94
N LYS A 321 18.64 14.04 -37.28
CA LYS A 321 19.43 12.98 -37.88
C LYS A 321 20.08 12.14 -36.80
N SER A 322 19.86 10.84 -36.86
CA SER A 322 20.51 9.84 -36.04
C SER A 322 22.03 9.83 -36.24
N LYS A 323 22.79 9.84 -35.14
CA LYS A 323 24.25 9.64 -35.22
C LYS A 323 24.65 8.16 -35.33
N GLU A 324 23.76 7.23 -35.02
CA GLU A 324 24.01 5.78 -35.12
C GLU A 324 23.67 5.25 -36.53
N SER A 325 22.46 5.55 -37.03
CA SER A 325 21.93 5.05 -38.32
C SER A 325 22.12 6.02 -39.48
N GLY A 326 22.33 7.32 -39.21
CA GLY A 326 22.42 8.35 -40.25
C GLY A 326 21.07 8.76 -40.86
N GLU A 327 19.97 8.14 -40.44
CA GLU A 327 18.60 8.45 -40.90
C GLU A 327 18.06 9.74 -40.27
N CYS A 328 17.23 10.46 -41.01
CA CYS A 328 16.53 11.65 -40.52
C CYS A 328 15.11 11.29 -40.06
N TYR A 329 14.72 11.81 -38.91
CA TYR A 329 13.40 11.62 -38.33
C TYR A 329 12.74 12.98 -38.09
N SER A 330 11.55 13.17 -38.67
CA SER A 330 10.67 14.25 -38.26
C SER A 330 9.99 13.87 -36.94
N LEU A 331 10.12 14.74 -35.94
CA LEU A 331 9.62 14.49 -34.60
C LEU A 331 8.30 15.19 -34.35
N GLU A 332 7.50 14.54 -33.52
CA GLU A 332 6.27 15.08 -32.97
C GLU A 332 6.43 15.22 -31.45
N LYS A 333 5.57 16.04 -30.82
CA LYS A 333 5.53 16.11 -29.36
C LYS A 333 5.04 14.77 -28.82
N GLU A 334 5.77 14.25 -27.85
CA GLU A 334 5.46 13.00 -27.17
C GLU A 334 4.81 13.29 -25.81
N GLU A 335 3.96 12.36 -25.35
CA GLU A 335 3.22 12.50 -24.09
C GLU A 335 3.84 11.68 -22.95
N TRP A 336 4.04 12.29 -21.78
CA TRP A 336 4.34 11.58 -20.54
C TRP A 336 3.22 11.78 -19.54
N THR A 337 2.84 10.70 -18.88
CA THR A 337 1.73 10.71 -17.92
C THR A 337 2.28 10.57 -16.51
N ASN A 338 1.81 11.45 -15.61
CA ASN A 338 2.00 11.30 -14.17
C ASN A 338 0.78 10.58 -13.60
N ALA A 339 0.94 9.30 -13.27
CA ALA A 339 -0.14 8.48 -12.75
C ALA A 339 -0.16 8.45 -11.22
N ARG A 340 -1.36 8.40 -10.65
CA ARG A 340 -1.62 8.15 -9.25
C ARG A 340 -2.40 6.85 -9.08
N TYR A 341 -2.18 6.18 -7.96
CA TYR A 341 -2.98 5.00 -7.61
C TYR A 341 -4.34 5.40 -7.05
N VAL A 342 -5.40 4.89 -7.66
CA VAL A 342 -6.80 5.03 -7.22
C VAL A 342 -7.45 3.66 -7.11
N LEU A 343 -8.59 3.62 -6.42
CA LEU A 343 -9.42 2.41 -6.36
C LEU A 343 -10.48 2.47 -7.46
N ASP A 344 -10.57 1.41 -8.26
CA ASP A 344 -11.66 1.27 -9.22
C ASP A 344 -13.02 1.29 -8.49
N ALA A 345 -13.98 2.06 -9.02
CA ALA A 345 -15.28 2.22 -8.36
C ALA A 345 -16.07 0.90 -8.27
N GLN A 346 -15.92 0.00 -9.25
CA GLN A 346 -16.66 -1.27 -9.37
C GLN A 346 -15.85 -2.46 -8.84
N THR A 347 -14.63 -2.67 -9.33
CA THR A 347 -13.82 -3.83 -8.98
C THR A 347 -13.07 -3.66 -7.66
N LYS A 348 -12.96 -2.41 -7.18
CA LYS A 348 -12.11 -2.02 -6.04
C LYS A 348 -10.66 -2.44 -6.21
N GLU A 349 -10.20 -2.76 -7.41
CA GLU A 349 -8.79 -3.05 -7.69
C GLU A 349 -8.00 -1.75 -7.75
N ILE A 350 -6.70 -1.83 -7.48
CA ILE A 350 -5.82 -0.68 -7.59
C ILE A 350 -5.60 -0.44 -9.07
N LYS A 351 -5.94 0.76 -9.55
CA LYS A 351 -5.70 1.20 -10.92
C LYS A 351 -4.86 2.47 -10.93
N GLU A 352 -4.18 2.68 -12.03
CA GLU A 352 -3.43 3.90 -12.30
C GLU A 352 -4.35 4.88 -13.02
N GLU A 353 -4.55 6.06 -12.45
CA GLU A 353 -5.27 7.17 -13.08
C GLU A 353 -4.28 8.30 -13.37
N ILE A 354 -4.39 8.88 -14.56
CA ILE A 354 -3.52 9.97 -14.99
C ILE A 354 -3.95 11.25 -14.25
N GLU A 355 -3.08 11.76 -13.39
CA GLU A 355 -3.30 13.02 -12.62
C GLU A 355 -2.83 14.24 -13.42
N GLY A 356 -1.85 14.05 -14.30
CA GLY A 356 -1.33 15.09 -15.16
C GLY A 356 -0.58 14.54 -16.36
N VAL A 357 -0.44 15.39 -17.36
CA VAL A 357 0.16 15.07 -18.65
C VAL A 357 1.20 16.15 -18.98
N PHE A 358 2.37 15.73 -19.43
CA PHE A 358 3.43 16.60 -19.93
C PHE A 358 3.66 16.26 -21.40
N ARG A 359 3.52 17.22 -22.32
CA ARG A 359 3.78 17.04 -23.75
C ARG A 359 4.92 17.93 -24.22
N GLN A 360 5.93 17.32 -24.85
CA GLN A 360 7.11 18.00 -25.35
C GLN A 360 7.81 17.12 -26.40
N TYR A 361 8.66 17.70 -27.24
CA TYR A 361 9.56 16.89 -28.06
C TYR A 361 10.46 16.01 -27.18
N PRO A 362 10.66 14.71 -27.51
CA PRO A 362 11.40 13.76 -26.69
C PRO A 362 12.91 13.92 -26.78
N LEU A 363 13.40 15.16 -26.63
CA LEU A 363 14.80 15.53 -26.80
C LEU A 363 15.35 16.24 -25.57
N LYS A 364 16.67 16.13 -25.40
CA LYS A 364 17.47 16.94 -24.48
C LYS A 364 18.83 17.24 -25.09
N LEU A 365 19.42 18.39 -24.79
CA LEU A 365 20.81 18.68 -25.18
C LEU A 365 21.78 17.62 -24.60
N ALA A 366 22.71 17.17 -25.44
CA ALA A 366 23.47 15.95 -25.16
C ALA A 366 24.95 16.00 -25.56
N TRP A 367 25.59 17.17 -25.49
CA TRP A 367 27.05 17.21 -25.50
C TRP A 367 27.64 16.67 -24.20
N ALA A 368 26.95 16.92 -23.08
CA ALA A 368 27.29 16.41 -21.77
C ALA A 368 26.06 15.98 -20.97
N ILE A 369 26.22 14.91 -20.19
CA ILE A 369 25.24 14.42 -19.22
C ILE A 369 25.98 14.00 -17.94
N THR A 370 25.28 14.02 -16.82
CA THR A 370 25.85 13.50 -15.58
C THR A 370 25.86 11.98 -15.56
N ILE A 371 26.85 11.39 -14.86
CA ILE A 371 26.93 9.95 -14.63
C ILE A 371 25.66 9.42 -13.95
N HIS A 372 25.05 10.21 -13.06
CA HIS A 372 23.75 9.85 -12.47
C HIS A 372 22.63 9.75 -13.51
N LYS A 373 22.50 10.75 -14.39
CA LYS A 373 21.43 10.78 -15.40
C LYS A 373 21.67 9.82 -16.57
N SER A 374 22.91 9.32 -16.74
CA SER A 374 23.22 8.30 -17.75
C SER A 374 22.90 6.88 -17.31
N GLN A 375 22.50 6.65 -16.05
CA GLN A 375 22.15 5.33 -15.57
C GLN A 375 21.01 4.73 -16.39
N GLY A 376 21.13 3.43 -16.70
CA GLY A 376 20.21 2.74 -17.60
C GLY A 376 20.52 2.95 -19.09
N LEU A 377 21.09 4.10 -19.49
CA LEU A 377 21.43 4.44 -20.88
C LEU A 377 22.69 3.73 -21.37
N THR A 378 22.88 3.65 -22.69
CA THR A 378 24.04 3.02 -23.32
C THR A 378 24.44 3.82 -24.56
N PHE A 379 25.73 4.08 -24.73
CA PHE A 379 26.30 4.89 -25.81
C PHE A 379 27.35 4.10 -26.58
N ASP A 380 27.50 4.40 -27.87
CA ASP A 380 28.60 3.86 -28.68
C ASP A 380 29.92 4.54 -28.33
N HIS A 381 29.93 5.87 -28.24
CA HIS A 381 31.11 6.66 -27.97
C HIS A 381 30.90 7.61 -26.78
N ALA A 382 31.76 7.54 -25.76
CA ALA A 382 31.68 8.44 -24.62
C ALA A 382 33.05 8.91 -24.14
N VAL A 383 33.12 10.19 -23.76
CA VAL A 383 34.26 10.79 -23.08
C VAL A 383 33.96 10.84 -21.59
N ILE A 384 34.80 10.23 -20.78
CA ILE A 384 34.54 10.01 -19.36
C ILE A 384 35.56 10.76 -18.52
N ASP A 385 35.06 11.64 -17.65
CA ASP A 385 35.81 12.20 -16.53
C ASP A 385 35.50 11.37 -15.26
N ALA A 386 36.24 10.27 -15.10
CA ALA A 386 36.11 9.37 -13.94
C ALA A 386 37.19 9.56 -12.88
N GLU A 387 38.23 10.37 -13.13
CA GLU A 387 39.23 10.71 -12.11
C GLU A 387 38.55 11.42 -10.93
N THR A 388 37.58 12.29 -11.23
CA THR A 388 36.79 13.04 -10.22
C THR A 388 35.67 12.23 -9.57
N ALA A 389 35.62 10.91 -9.76
CA ALA A 389 34.67 10.05 -9.07
C ALA A 389 34.88 10.13 -7.56
N PHE A 390 33.82 10.46 -6.83
CA PHE A 390 33.84 10.70 -5.38
C PHE A 390 32.94 9.73 -4.60
N ALA A 391 32.13 8.96 -5.31
CA ALA A 391 31.18 8.02 -4.72
C ALA A 391 31.44 6.58 -5.21
N HIS A 392 31.11 5.62 -4.33
CA HIS A 392 31.10 4.19 -4.65
C HIS A 392 30.37 3.91 -5.98
N GLY A 393 30.93 3.03 -6.82
CA GLY A 393 30.30 2.58 -8.07
C GLY A 393 30.19 3.62 -9.19
N GLN A 394 30.48 4.90 -8.94
CA GLN A 394 30.35 5.97 -9.94
C GLN A 394 31.26 5.75 -11.17
N ALA A 395 32.50 5.31 -10.95
CA ALA A 395 33.42 4.95 -12.04
C ALA A 395 32.89 3.76 -12.85
N TYR A 396 32.40 2.71 -12.17
CA TYR A 396 31.77 1.56 -12.82
C TYR A 396 30.54 1.97 -13.66
N VAL A 397 29.67 2.81 -13.11
CA VAL A 397 28.48 3.32 -13.84
C VAL A 397 28.90 4.07 -15.08
N ALA A 398 29.88 4.97 -14.99
CA ALA A 398 30.37 5.73 -16.12
C ALA A 398 30.94 4.82 -17.23
N LEU A 399 31.85 3.91 -16.86
CA LEU A 399 32.50 3.00 -17.80
C LEU A 399 31.50 2.04 -18.45
N SER A 400 30.53 1.54 -17.68
CA SER A 400 29.49 0.62 -18.17
C SER A 400 28.46 1.28 -19.11
N ARG A 401 28.52 2.61 -19.33
CA ARG A 401 27.66 3.27 -20.32
C ARG A 401 28.11 3.02 -21.75
N CYS A 402 29.39 2.72 -22.00
CA CYS A 402 29.86 2.39 -23.34
C CYS A 402 29.51 0.95 -23.72
N ARG A 403 29.24 0.70 -25.02
CA ARG A 403 29.04 -0.67 -25.54
C ARG A 403 30.35 -1.46 -25.63
N THR A 404 31.46 -0.79 -25.92
CA THR A 404 32.78 -1.40 -26.16
C THR A 404 33.88 -0.58 -25.49
N LEU A 405 35.05 -1.21 -25.25
CA LEU A 405 36.22 -0.50 -24.72
C LEU A 405 36.76 0.55 -25.71
N GLN A 406 36.67 0.28 -27.02
CA GLN A 406 37.15 1.19 -28.06
C GLN A 406 36.29 2.44 -28.21
N GLY A 407 35.01 2.37 -27.85
CA GLY A 407 34.12 3.53 -27.81
C GLY A 407 34.40 4.49 -26.64
N LEU A 408 35.19 4.04 -25.67
CA LEU A 408 35.53 4.79 -24.47
C LEU A 408 36.72 5.70 -24.72
N VAL A 409 36.66 6.95 -24.22
CA VAL A 409 37.82 7.84 -24.09
C VAL A 409 37.85 8.40 -22.68
N LEU A 410 39.00 8.35 -22.03
CA LEU A 410 39.18 8.94 -20.71
C LEU A 410 39.75 10.35 -20.83
N SER A 411 39.18 11.30 -20.09
CA SER A 411 39.71 12.65 -19.96
C SER A 411 40.96 12.71 -19.08
N ALA A 412 41.13 11.73 -18.19
CA ALA A 412 42.23 11.59 -17.25
C ALA A 412 42.46 10.11 -16.95
N PRO A 413 43.70 9.68 -16.65
CA PRO A 413 43.98 8.29 -16.30
C PRO A 413 43.26 7.88 -15.01
N LEU A 414 42.68 6.69 -15.02
CA LEU A 414 42.08 6.08 -13.84
C LEU A 414 43.18 5.57 -12.91
N THR A 415 43.08 5.96 -11.64
CA THR A 415 43.95 5.46 -10.57
C THR A 415 43.17 4.49 -9.69
N ARG A 416 43.87 3.69 -8.88
CA ARG A 416 43.22 2.84 -7.87
C ARG A 416 42.33 3.64 -6.90
N ARG A 417 42.62 4.93 -6.67
CA ARG A 417 41.81 5.81 -5.81
C ARG A 417 40.45 6.15 -6.40
N SER A 418 40.33 6.12 -7.73
CA SER A 418 39.08 6.40 -8.45
C SER A 418 38.12 5.20 -8.42
N ILE A 419 38.61 4.00 -8.13
CA ILE A 419 37.80 2.79 -7.89
C ILE A 419 37.46 2.75 -6.41
N ILE A 420 36.42 3.50 -6.04
CA ILE A 420 35.94 3.56 -4.66
C ILE A 420 35.08 2.32 -4.41
N SER A 421 35.47 1.53 -3.40
CA SER A 421 34.70 0.42 -2.83
C SER A 421 34.12 0.85 -1.49
N ASP A 422 32.88 0.45 -1.21
CA ASP A 422 32.26 0.64 0.10
C ASP A 422 32.19 -0.72 0.80
N LYS A 423 32.95 -0.85 1.89
CA LYS A 423 33.03 -2.09 2.65
C LYS A 423 31.66 -2.55 3.16
N ALA A 424 30.75 -1.63 3.49
CA ALA A 424 29.43 -2.02 3.96
C ALA A 424 28.60 -2.68 2.86
N VAL A 425 28.79 -2.26 1.61
CA VAL A 425 28.14 -2.89 0.44
C VAL A 425 28.72 -4.28 0.19
N ASP A 426 30.05 -4.42 0.27
CA ASP A 426 30.73 -5.70 0.08
C ASP A 426 30.32 -6.70 1.18
N ASP A 427 30.39 -6.29 2.45
CA ASP A 427 29.99 -7.11 3.61
C ASP A 427 28.52 -7.56 3.51
N PHE A 428 27.63 -6.66 3.10
CA PHE A 428 26.21 -6.98 2.89
C PHE A 428 26.01 -7.98 1.75
N THR A 429 26.68 -7.76 0.61
CA THR A 429 26.55 -8.62 -0.58
C THR A 429 27.08 -10.03 -0.30
N ASP A 430 28.21 -10.14 0.41
CA ASP A 430 28.81 -11.42 0.77
C ASP A 430 27.97 -12.20 1.81
N MET A 431 27.42 -11.51 2.80
CA MET A 431 26.49 -12.10 3.76
C MET A 431 25.26 -12.65 3.04
N ALA A 432 24.68 -11.86 2.14
CA ALA A 432 23.44 -12.19 1.46
C ALA A 432 23.61 -13.27 0.37
N ARG A 433 24.79 -13.39 -0.24
CA ARG A 433 25.15 -14.53 -1.11
C ARG A 433 25.22 -15.85 -0.35
N LYS A 434 25.67 -15.84 0.91
CA LYS A 434 25.75 -17.04 1.75
C LYS A 434 24.39 -17.50 2.27
N THR A 435 23.42 -16.58 2.38
CA THR A 435 22.06 -16.83 2.89
C THR A 435 21.01 -16.95 1.77
N GLY A 436 21.45 -17.19 0.52
CA GLY A 436 20.55 -17.35 -0.61
C GLY A 436 19.53 -18.49 -0.42
N PRO A 437 18.27 -18.32 -0.83
CA PRO A 437 17.23 -19.32 -0.63
C PRO A 437 17.49 -20.56 -1.48
N ASP A 438 17.40 -21.74 -0.86
CA ASP A 438 17.38 -23.04 -1.54
C ASP A 438 15.93 -23.53 -1.76
N GLY A 439 15.78 -24.65 -2.48
CA GLY A 439 14.47 -25.23 -2.77
C GLY A 439 13.70 -25.68 -1.52
N SER A 440 14.40 -26.20 -0.50
CA SER A 440 13.77 -26.65 0.75
C SER A 440 13.25 -25.48 1.60
N MET A 441 14.02 -24.40 1.65
CA MET A 441 13.65 -23.14 2.26
C MET A 441 12.44 -22.54 1.54
N TYR A 442 12.39 -22.59 0.21
CA TYR A 442 11.21 -22.15 -0.55
C TYR A 442 9.95 -22.91 -0.17
N ASP A 443 9.98 -24.24 -0.10
CA ASP A 443 8.82 -25.03 0.29
C ASP A 443 8.37 -24.73 1.72
N SER A 444 9.33 -24.55 2.64
CA SER A 444 9.06 -24.16 4.01
C SER A 444 8.38 -22.78 4.10
N MET A 445 8.89 -21.79 3.34
CA MET A 445 8.32 -20.45 3.25
C MET A 445 6.91 -20.45 2.64
N ARG A 446 6.69 -21.25 1.59
CA ARG A 446 5.40 -21.42 0.92
C ARG A 446 4.36 -22.02 1.89
N LYS A 447 4.71 -23.07 2.62
CA LYS A 447 3.84 -23.70 3.64
C LYS A 447 3.54 -22.75 4.79
N ALA A 448 4.55 -22.05 5.30
CA ALA A 448 4.38 -21.06 6.37
C ALA A 448 3.43 -19.93 5.95
N TYR A 449 3.57 -19.44 4.71
CA TYR A 449 2.69 -18.40 4.18
C TYR A 449 1.25 -18.88 3.98
N PHE A 450 1.05 -20.08 3.44
CA PHE A 450 -0.27 -20.69 3.34
C PHE A 450 -0.94 -20.79 4.72
N LEU A 451 -0.22 -21.29 5.72
CA LEU A 451 -0.70 -21.39 7.10
C LEU A 451 -1.00 -20.02 7.73
N GLU A 452 -0.21 -18.99 7.44
CA GLU A 452 -0.48 -17.64 7.90
C GLU A 452 -1.78 -17.10 7.32
N GLN A 453 -2.00 -17.23 6.00
CA GLN A 453 -3.23 -16.78 5.37
C GLN A 453 -4.45 -17.57 5.86
N LEU A 454 -4.31 -18.88 6.01
CA LEU A 454 -5.36 -19.74 6.55
C LEU A 454 -5.69 -19.40 8.00
N THR A 455 -4.67 -19.13 8.81
CA THR A 455 -4.84 -18.64 10.19
C THR A 455 -5.59 -17.30 10.18
N GLY A 456 -5.25 -16.40 9.26
CA GLY A 456 -5.96 -15.12 9.11
C GLY A 456 -7.43 -15.28 8.72
N LEU A 457 -7.82 -16.33 8.00
CA LEU A 457 -9.24 -16.63 7.72
C LEU A 457 -9.98 -17.00 9.01
N PHE A 458 -9.43 -17.92 9.80
CA PHE A 458 -10.03 -18.44 11.05
C PHE A 458 -9.65 -17.67 12.33
N ASP A 459 -9.00 -16.52 12.21
CA ASP A 459 -8.76 -15.63 13.35
C ASP A 459 -9.99 -14.78 13.64
N PHE A 460 -10.63 -15.02 14.78
CA PHE A 460 -11.82 -14.32 15.24
C PHE A 460 -11.53 -13.33 16.38
N SER A 461 -10.25 -13.02 16.65
CA SER A 461 -9.84 -12.14 17.75
C SER A 461 -10.44 -10.74 17.65
N GLU A 462 -10.41 -10.12 16.46
CA GLU A 462 -10.98 -8.79 16.21
C GLU A 462 -12.50 -8.77 16.42
N VAL A 463 -13.22 -9.78 15.91
CA VAL A 463 -14.66 -9.93 16.10
C VAL A 463 -14.98 -10.10 17.60
N SER A 464 -14.24 -10.95 18.28
CA SER A 464 -14.41 -11.22 19.72
C SER A 464 -14.17 -9.95 20.56
N ALA A 465 -13.15 -9.16 20.23
CA ALA A 465 -12.87 -7.90 20.89
C ALA A 465 -13.99 -6.87 20.65
N SER A 466 -14.50 -6.77 19.41
CA SER A 466 -15.59 -5.85 19.07
C SER A 466 -16.90 -6.22 19.78
N LEU A 467 -17.22 -7.53 19.87
CA LEU A 467 -18.37 -8.06 20.60
C LEU A 467 -18.28 -7.77 22.10
N LYS A 468 -17.13 -8.04 22.72
CA LYS A 468 -16.89 -7.74 24.14
C LYS A 468 -17.01 -6.25 24.44
N LYS A 469 -16.48 -5.40 23.54
CA LYS A 469 -16.61 -3.94 23.63
C LYS A 469 -18.07 -3.50 23.53
N TYR A 470 -18.84 -4.07 22.60
CA TYR A 470 -20.28 -3.79 22.48
C TYR A 470 -21.04 -4.16 23.76
N VAL A 471 -20.86 -5.38 24.27
CA VAL A 471 -21.57 -5.85 25.47
C VAL A 471 -21.21 -5.00 26.69
N ARG A 472 -19.93 -4.63 26.87
CA ARG A 472 -19.52 -3.72 27.96
C ARG A 472 -20.22 -2.35 27.86
N MET A 473 -20.26 -1.77 26.66
CA MET A 473 -20.96 -0.50 26.45
C MET A 473 -22.47 -0.63 26.66
N ALA A 474 -23.06 -1.77 26.31
CA ALA A 474 -24.47 -2.05 26.55
C ALA A 474 -24.76 -2.23 28.05
N GLU A 475 -23.90 -2.93 28.81
CA GLU A 475 -24.02 -3.07 30.26
C GLU A 475 -23.94 -1.70 30.97
N ASP A 476 -22.99 -0.85 30.57
CA ASP A 476 -22.86 0.50 31.12
C ASP A 476 -24.12 1.35 30.85
N ALA A 477 -24.78 1.15 29.70
CA ALA A 477 -25.97 1.90 29.30
C ALA A 477 -27.28 1.34 29.86
N PHE A 478 -27.38 0.01 30.04
CA PHE A 478 -28.66 -0.68 30.22
C PHE A 478 -28.74 -1.61 31.43
N SER A 479 -27.66 -1.85 32.18
CA SER A 479 -27.67 -2.76 33.35
C SER A 479 -28.77 -2.45 34.37
N GLY A 480 -29.10 -1.18 34.56
CA GLY A 480 -30.18 -0.76 35.45
C GLY A 480 -31.58 -0.84 34.85
N ILE A 481 -31.73 -1.05 33.55
CA ILE A 481 -32.98 -0.96 32.76
C ILE A 481 -33.41 -2.34 32.24
N TYR A 482 -32.47 -3.14 31.72
CA TYR A 482 -32.72 -4.45 31.11
C TYR A 482 -31.79 -5.55 31.65
N PRO A 483 -31.87 -5.92 32.94
CA PRO A 483 -30.95 -6.86 33.57
C PRO A 483 -30.99 -8.27 32.96
N GLN A 484 -32.16 -8.81 32.56
CA GLN A 484 -32.27 -10.13 31.94
C GLN A 484 -31.67 -10.14 30.54
N GLN A 485 -31.87 -9.08 29.78
CA GLN A 485 -31.26 -8.93 28.46
C GLN A 485 -29.73 -8.85 28.53
N MET A 486 -29.18 -8.13 29.52
CA MET A 486 -27.72 -8.06 29.71
C MET A 486 -27.14 -9.42 30.10
N GLU A 487 -27.85 -10.20 30.94
CA GLU A 487 -27.46 -11.57 31.26
C GLU A 487 -27.49 -12.48 30.01
N ARG A 488 -28.48 -12.31 29.12
CA ARG A 488 -28.54 -13.02 27.83
C ARG A 488 -27.33 -12.69 26.95
N TYR A 489 -26.92 -11.42 26.87
CA TYR A 489 -25.73 -11.00 26.12
C TYR A 489 -24.43 -11.55 26.72
N ARG A 490 -24.31 -11.56 28.04
CA ARG A 490 -23.15 -12.15 28.73
C ARG A 490 -23.04 -13.64 28.45
N LYS A 491 -24.15 -14.37 28.53
CA LYS A 491 -24.21 -15.79 28.16
C LYS A 491 -23.84 -16.01 26.69
N ALA A 492 -24.31 -15.16 25.78
CA ALA A 492 -23.97 -15.26 24.37
C ALA A 492 -22.47 -15.02 24.09
N VAL A 493 -21.83 -14.06 24.76
CA VAL A 493 -20.37 -13.87 24.65
C VAL A 493 -19.61 -15.07 25.22
N ALA A 494 -20.06 -15.64 26.34
CA ALA A 494 -19.46 -16.85 26.89
C ALA A 494 -19.63 -18.06 25.95
N MET A 495 -20.79 -18.20 25.30
CA MET A 495 -21.02 -19.20 24.26
C MET A 495 -20.12 -18.96 23.05
N TRP A 496 -19.95 -17.71 22.61
CA TRP A 496 -19.03 -17.35 21.53
C TRP A 496 -17.58 -17.75 21.83
N ASP A 497 -17.08 -17.41 23.02
CA ASP A 497 -15.72 -17.77 23.42
C ASP A 497 -15.52 -19.30 23.39
N ARG A 498 -16.51 -20.07 23.85
CA ARG A 498 -16.48 -21.55 23.83
C ARG A 498 -16.60 -22.14 22.42
N ASP A 499 -17.61 -21.74 21.66
CA ASP A 499 -17.99 -22.38 20.40
C ASP A 499 -17.17 -21.89 19.21
N VAL A 500 -16.60 -20.68 19.30
CA VAL A 500 -15.82 -20.06 18.22
C VAL A 500 -14.36 -19.93 18.61
N ALA A 501 -14.02 -19.20 19.69
CA ALA A 501 -12.62 -18.90 20.00
C ALA A 501 -11.81 -20.15 20.40
N GLU A 502 -12.32 -20.98 21.31
CA GLU A 502 -11.66 -22.23 21.70
C GLU A 502 -11.63 -23.26 20.56
N VAL A 503 -12.73 -23.39 19.82
CA VAL A 503 -12.82 -24.30 18.67
C VAL A 503 -11.87 -23.88 17.56
N ALA A 504 -11.74 -22.58 17.26
CA ALA A 504 -10.78 -22.06 16.30
C ALA A 504 -9.33 -22.35 16.73
N GLY A 505 -9.02 -22.25 18.03
CA GLY A 505 -7.72 -22.64 18.58
C GLY A 505 -7.40 -24.12 18.36
N LYS A 506 -8.36 -25.02 18.67
CA LYS A 506 -8.21 -26.47 18.42
C LYS A 506 -8.12 -26.79 16.94
N PHE A 507 -8.94 -26.14 16.12
CA PHE A 507 -8.95 -26.29 14.66
C PHE A 507 -7.61 -25.86 14.04
N ARG A 508 -7.01 -24.78 14.56
CA ARG A 508 -5.66 -24.34 14.16
C ARG A 508 -4.60 -25.39 14.36
N LEU A 509 -4.59 -26.08 15.50
CA LEU A 509 -3.66 -27.18 15.74
C LEU A 509 -3.88 -28.32 14.74
N GLN A 510 -5.14 -28.60 14.38
CA GLN A 510 -5.49 -29.65 13.44
C GLN A 510 -5.00 -29.36 12.02
N TYR A 511 -5.37 -28.22 11.42
CA TYR A 511 -4.94 -27.92 10.04
C TYR A 511 -3.43 -27.67 9.97
N THR A 512 -2.80 -27.13 11.02
CA THR A 512 -1.33 -26.99 11.07
C THR A 512 -0.64 -28.35 10.99
N ARG A 513 -1.18 -29.37 11.67
CA ARG A 513 -0.65 -30.74 11.60
C ARG A 513 -0.83 -31.35 10.22
N MET A 514 -2.00 -31.16 9.61
CA MET A 514 -2.31 -31.67 8.26
C MET A 514 -1.43 -31.01 7.20
N SER A 515 -1.26 -29.68 7.25
CA SER A 515 -0.35 -28.95 6.34
C SER A 515 1.12 -29.34 6.51
N GLY A 516 1.53 -29.76 7.71
CA GLY A 516 2.88 -30.29 7.95
C GLY A 516 3.14 -31.65 7.31
N GLN A 517 2.11 -32.46 7.09
CA GLN A 517 2.21 -33.79 6.48
C GLN A 517 2.09 -33.77 4.95
N SER A 518 1.53 -32.70 4.39
CA SER A 518 1.30 -32.55 2.95
C SER A 518 2.50 -31.91 2.25
N GLU A 519 2.84 -32.39 1.05
CA GLU A 519 3.82 -31.73 0.17
C GLU A 519 3.24 -30.46 -0.46
N ASP A 520 1.98 -30.50 -0.89
CA ASP A 520 1.25 -29.37 -1.46
C ASP A 520 -0.08 -29.13 -0.73
N CYS A 521 -0.08 -28.12 0.15
CA CYS A 521 -1.25 -27.74 0.93
C CYS A 521 -2.43 -27.24 0.08
N THR A 522 -2.19 -26.78 -1.15
CA THR A 522 -3.26 -26.27 -2.03
C THR A 522 -3.99 -27.38 -2.77
N ALA A 523 -3.27 -28.44 -3.15
CA ALA A 523 -3.81 -29.58 -3.89
C ALA A 523 -4.32 -30.73 -2.99
N ASP A 524 -4.05 -30.68 -1.68
CA ASP A 524 -4.46 -31.71 -0.73
C ASP A 524 -5.98 -31.71 -0.51
N SER A 525 -6.65 -32.74 -1.03
CA SER A 525 -8.11 -32.90 -0.96
C SER A 525 -8.61 -33.03 0.49
N ALA A 526 -7.89 -33.77 1.35
CA ALA A 526 -8.29 -33.99 2.73
C ALA A 526 -8.21 -32.68 3.55
N LEU A 527 -7.16 -31.87 3.32
CA LEU A 527 -7.04 -30.56 3.94
C LEU A 527 -8.13 -29.60 3.44
N GLN A 528 -8.39 -29.56 2.13
CA GLN A 528 -9.41 -28.69 1.54
C GLN A 528 -10.82 -29.05 2.02
N GLU A 529 -11.18 -30.33 2.08
CA GLU A 529 -12.45 -30.79 2.65
C GLU A 529 -12.59 -30.38 4.12
N ARG A 530 -11.52 -30.51 4.90
CA ARG A 530 -11.53 -30.09 6.30
C ARG A 530 -11.71 -28.58 6.46
N ILE A 531 -11.09 -27.79 5.58
CA ILE A 531 -11.25 -26.34 5.55
C ILE A 531 -12.68 -25.96 5.20
N ARG A 532 -13.29 -26.59 4.18
CA ARG A 532 -14.70 -26.35 3.81
C ARG A 532 -15.66 -26.65 4.97
N ALA A 533 -15.48 -27.81 5.63
CA ALA A 533 -16.29 -28.19 6.78
C ALA A 533 -16.13 -27.20 7.95
N GLY A 534 -14.90 -26.77 8.24
CA GLY A 534 -14.62 -25.75 9.25
C GLY A 534 -15.27 -24.41 8.90
N ALA A 535 -15.15 -23.97 7.64
CA ALA A 535 -15.73 -22.72 7.16
C ALA A 535 -17.26 -22.73 7.29
N GLY A 536 -17.93 -23.83 6.94
CA GLY A 536 -19.37 -24.00 7.13
C GLY A 536 -19.79 -23.92 8.61
N TYR A 537 -19.09 -24.62 9.49
CA TYR A 537 -19.36 -24.57 10.94
C TYR A 537 -19.24 -23.14 11.51
N PHE A 538 -18.14 -22.43 11.23
CA PHE A 538 -17.97 -21.07 11.75
C PHE A 538 -18.95 -20.09 11.11
N MET A 539 -19.29 -20.26 9.83
CA MET A 539 -20.28 -19.42 9.15
C MET A 539 -21.64 -19.45 9.88
N GLU A 540 -22.14 -20.64 10.23
CA GLU A 540 -23.39 -20.81 10.98
C GLU A 540 -23.33 -20.11 12.35
N LYS A 541 -22.21 -20.24 13.07
CA LYS A 541 -22.01 -19.58 14.37
C LYS A 541 -21.93 -18.05 14.26
N LEU A 542 -21.34 -17.51 13.18
CA LEU A 542 -21.28 -16.08 12.92
C LEU A 542 -22.67 -15.51 12.59
N GLU A 543 -23.48 -16.23 11.81
CA GLU A 543 -24.85 -15.83 11.48
C GLU A 543 -25.74 -15.84 12.74
N SER A 544 -25.66 -16.88 13.56
CA SER A 544 -26.39 -16.95 14.84
C SER A 544 -25.99 -15.82 15.81
N ALA A 545 -24.72 -15.45 15.86
CA ALA A 545 -24.26 -14.33 16.67
C ALA A 545 -24.82 -12.99 16.16
N ALA A 546 -24.85 -12.78 14.83
CA ALA A 546 -25.42 -11.57 14.24
C ALA A 546 -26.89 -11.39 14.62
N ASP A 547 -27.70 -12.46 14.57
CA ASP A 547 -29.13 -12.41 14.91
C ASP A 547 -29.36 -12.01 16.37
N LEU A 548 -28.57 -12.56 17.31
CA LEU A 548 -28.77 -12.33 18.74
C LEU A 548 -28.50 -10.88 19.18
N PHE A 549 -27.59 -10.17 18.51
CA PHE A 549 -27.29 -8.77 18.82
C PHE A 549 -28.19 -7.78 18.06
N MET A 550 -28.87 -8.22 17.01
CA MET A 550 -29.69 -7.36 16.13
C MET A 550 -31.17 -7.29 16.50
N ASP A 551 -31.70 -8.31 17.19
CA ASP A 551 -33.14 -8.41 17.46
C ASP A 551 -33.62 -7.62 18.69
N THR A 552 -32.79 -6.75 19.27
CA THR A 552 -33.17 -6.05 20.52
C THR A 552 -33.33 -4.54 20.33
N ALA A 553 -34.58 -4.07 20.26
CA ALA A 553 -34.91 -2.66 20.19
C ALA A 553 -34.68 -1.93 21.53
N MET A 554 -33.41 -1.68 21.88
CA MET A 554 -33.05 -0.92 23.09
C MET A 554 -32.78 0.54 22.77
N THR A 555 -33.55 1.45 23.39
CA THR A 555 -33.37 2.89 23.27
C THR A 555 -32.68 3.44 24.53
N PRO A 556 -31.45 3.98 24.43
CA PRO A 556 -30.78 4.61 25.57
C PRO A 556 -31.34 6.01 25.85
N ASP A 557 -31.32 6.43 27.12
CA ASP A 557 -31.83 7.73 27.57
C ASP A 557 -31.01 8.93 27.01
N SER A 558 -29.72 8.72 26.72
CA SER A 558 -28.82 9.74 26.16
C SER A 558 -28.61 9.59 24.66
N LYS A 559 -28.77 10.71 23.93
CA LYS A 559 -28.47 10.80 22.48
C LYS A 559 -27.01 10.46 22.15
N GLU A 560 -26.06 10.84 23.01
CA GLU A 560 -24.63 10.59 22.79
C GLU A 560 -24.29 9.10 22.97
N THR A 561 -24.78 8.48 24.05
CA THR A 561 -24.61 7.05 24.30
C THR A 561 -25.23 6.22 23.19
N GLY A 562 -26.42 6.60 22.71
CA GLY A 562 -27.06 5.96 21.57
C GLY A 562 -26.27 6.09 20.27
N LYS A 563 -25.59 7.22 20.03
CA LYS A 563 -24.71 7.37 18.87
C LYS A 563 -23.51 6.42 18.95
N LYS A 564 -22.81 6.39 20.10
CA LYS A 564 -21.64 5.52 20.32
C LYS A 564 -22.00 4.03 20.18
N LEU A 565 -23.14 3.61 20.74
CA LEU A 565 -23.61 2.23 20.59
C LEU A 565 -23.92 1.86 19.14
N ARG A 566 -24.61 2.74 18.38
CA ARG A 566 -24.88 2.50 16.96
C ARG A 566 -23.60 2.40 16.12
N GLU A 567 -22.62 3.24 16.41
CA GLU A 567 -21.30 3.17 15.74
C GLU A 567 -20.60 1.85 16.04
N GLN A 568 -20.66 1.37 17.30
CA GLN A 568 -20.07 0.08 17.70
C GLN A 568 -20.80 -1.13 17.10
N VAL A 569 -22.15 -1.08 17.01
CA VAL A 569 -22.94 -2.12 16.33
C VAL A 569 -22.54 -2.19 14.85
N LEU A 570 -22.49 -1.04 14.18
CA LEU A 570 -22.08 -0.97 12.77
C LEU A 570 -20.67 -1.53 12.56
N GLU A 571 -19.71 -1.22 13.43
CA GLU A 571 -18.35 -1.77 13.38
C GLU A 571 -18.38 -3.30 13.52
N THR A 572 -19.11 -3.81 14.51
CA THR A 572 -19.23 -5.26 14.78
C THR A 572 -19.90 -6.01 13.64
N GLU A 573 -21.01 -5.50 13.10
CA GLU A 573 -21.69 -6.10 11.95
C GLU A 573 -20.83 -6.07 10.68
N THR A 574 -20.07 -4.99 10.48
CA THR A 574 -19.13 -4.91 9.35
C THR A 574 -18.08 -6.00 9.46
N LEU A 575 -17.50 -6.23 10.64
CA LEU A 575 -16.52 -7.29 10.87
C LEU A 575 -17.12 -8.68 10.68
N LEU A 576 -18.32 -8.93 11.22
CA LEU A 576 -19.05 -10.18 11.03
C LEU A 576 -19.34 -10.43 9.55
N TYR A 577 -19.88 -9.44 8.84
CA TYR A 577 -20.18 -9.54 7.41
C TYR A 577 -18.94 -9.88 6.58
N VAL A 578 -17.82 -9.18 6.82
CA VAL A 578 -16.55 -9.44 6.13
C VAL A 578 -16.09 -10.88 6.38
N LYS A 579 -16.09 -11.33 7.64
CA LYS A 579 -15.67 -12.69 7.99
C LYS A 579 -16.59 -13.76 7.42
N THR A 580 -17.90 -13.59 7.50
CA THR A 580 -18.88 -14.51 6.91
C THR A 580 -18.70 -14.62 5.40
N ALA A 581 -18.49 -13.50 4.69
CA ALA A 581 -18.27 -13.52 3.26
C ALA A 581 -16.97 -14.23 2.84
N LEU A 582 -15.89 -14.04 3.61
CA LEU A 582 -14.63 -14.76 3.39
C LEU A 582 -14.77 -16.26 3.65
N LEU A 583 -15.45 -16.66 4.72
CA LEU A 583 -15.70 -18.06 5.05
C LEU A 583 -16.60 -18.73 4.01
N ARG A 584 -17.62 -18.03 3.51
CA ARG A 584 -18.51 -18.55 2.45
C ARG A 584 -17.72 -18.93 1.20
N SER A 585 -16.85 -18.04 0.75
CA SER A 585 -15.98 -18.32 -0.40
C SER A 585 -15.10 -19.55 -0.18
N ALA A 586 -14.57 -19.74 1.04
CA ALA A 586 -13.79 -20.91 1.39
C ALA A 586 -14.63 -22.20 1.52
N ALA A 587 -15.89 -22.09 1.93
CA ALA A 587 -16.82 -23.22 2.07
C ALA A 587 -17.27 -23.78 0.71
N GLU A 588 -17.57 -22.90 -0.25
CA GLU A 588 -18.08 -23.27 -1.58
C GLU A 588 -16.97 -23.81 -2.49
N GLU A 589 -15.83 -23.11 -2.57
CA GLU A 589 -14.79 -23.39 -3.57
C GLU A 589 -13.49 -23.95 -2.96
N GLY A 590 -13.38 -24.03 -1.63
CA GLY A 590 -12.13 -24.32 -0.94
C GLY A 590 -11.23 -23.08 -0.74
N PHE A 591 -10.14 -23.27 0.00
CA PHE A 591 -9.21 -22.19 0.31
C PHE A 591 -8.10 -22.08 -0.75
N ASP A 592 -8.11 -20.93 -1.43
CA ASP A 592 -7.07 -20.49 -2.35
C ASP A 592 -6.54 -19.12 -1.88
N ILE A 593 -5.22 -18.93 -1.95
CA ILE A 593 -4.56 -17.71 -1.47
C ILE A 593 -4.97 -16.50 -2.31
N ALA A 594 -5.00 -16.63 -3.64
CA ALA A 594 -5.31 -15.50 -4.52
C ALA A 594 -6.75 -15.02 -4.30
N ARG A 595 -7.71 -15.96 -4.20
CA ARG A 595 -9.10 -15.66 -3.89
C ARG A 595 -9.25 -15.03 -2.51
N TYR A 596 -8.56 -15.57 -1.49
CA TYR A 596 -8.60 -15.04 -0.13
C TYR A 596 -8.06 -13.61 -0.05
N LEU A 597 -6.91 -13.33 -0.67
CA LEU A 597 -6.32 -11.98 -0.70
C LEU A 597 -7.24 -10.98 -1.41
N LYS A 598 -7.81 -11.37 -2.54
CA LYS A 598 -8.80 -10.54 -3.27
C LYS A 598 -10.01 -10.23 -2.40
N GLY A 599 -10.60 -11.23 -1.76
CA GLY A 599 -11.72 -11.05 -0.84
C GLY A 599 -11.38 -10.15 0.35
N LYS A 600 -10.20 -10.38 0.98
CA LYS A 600 -9.73 -9.63 2.15
C LYS A 600 -9.55 -8.14 1.87
N ALA A 601 -9.18 -7.79 0.64
CA ALA A 601 -9.04 -6.40 0.24
C ALA A 601 -10.36 -5.75 -0.19
N VAL A 602 -11.18 -6.46 -0.97
CA VAL A 602 -12.37 -5.88 -1.62
C VAL A 602 -13.58 -5.82 -0.68
N ILE A 603 -13.86 -6.91 0.04
CA ILE A 603 -15.09 -7.05 0.86
C ILE A 603 -15.20 -5.95 1.93
N PRO A 604 -14.15 -5.60 2.70
CA PRO A 604 -14.25 -4.56 3.72
C PRO A 604 -14.59 -3.17 3.19
N MET A 605 -14.23 -2.86 1.93
CA MET A 605 -14.46 -1.53 1.34
C MET A 605 -15.94 -1.24 1.14
N ASP A 606 -16.73 -2.24 0.73
CA ASP A 606 -18.17 -2.10 0.53
C ASP A 606 -19.00 -2.55 1.75
N ALA A 607 -18.41 -3.33 2.66
CA ALA A 607 -19.09 -3.88 3.83
C ALA A 607 -19.83 -2.81 4.64
N VAL A 608 -19.21 -1.66 4.93
CA VAL A 608 -19.84 -0.59 5.71
C VAL A 608 -21.11 -0.05 5.02
N ARG A 609 -21.10 0.08 3.69
CA ARG A 609 -22.27 0.54 2.92
C ARG A 609 -23.38 -0.50 2.94
N ILE A 610 -23.02 -1.75 2.63
CA ILE A 610 -23.96 -2.87 2.56
C ILE A 610 -24.64 -3.10 3.92
N VAL A 611 -23.86 -3.07 5.00
CA VAL A 611 -24.38 -3.24 6.37
C VAL A 611 -25.31 -2.09 6.73
N LYS A 612 -24.96 -0.83 6.45
CA LYS A 612 -25.87 0.31 6.66
C LYS A 612 -27.20 0.15 5.93
N GLU A 613 -27.19 -0.34 4.70
CA GLU A 613 -28.42 -0.60 3.94
C GLU A 613 -29.23 -1.76 4.52
N ARG A 614 -28.58 -2.83 4.97
CA ARG A 614 -29.22 -3.96 5.66
C ARG A 614 -29.88 -3.52 6.96
N MET A 615 -29.18 -2.75 7.79
CA MET A 615 -29.72 -2.20 9.04
C MET A 615 -30.94 -1.30 8.77
N LYS A 616 -30.89 -0.45 7.74
CA LYS A 616 -32.03 0.42 7.36
C LYS A 616 -33.25 -0.41 6.92
N LYS A 617 -33.03 -1.45 6.10
CA LYS A 617 -34.09 -2.36 5.65
C LYS A 617 -34.68 -3.15 6.82
N ALA A 618 -33.84 -3.63 7.74
CA ALA A 618 -34.27 -4.32 8.95
C ALA A 618 -35.11 -3.41 9.85
N ALA A 619 -34.69 -2.15 10.05
CA ALA A 619 -35.47 -1.16 10.79
C ALA A 619 -36.84 -0.88 10.15
N ALA A 620 -36.88 -0.68 8.83
CA ALA A 620 -38.14 -0.46 8.10
C ALA A 620 -39.06 -1.69 8.14
N LYS A 621 -38.48 -2.90 8.10
CA LYS A 621 -39.22 -4.17 8.22
C LYS A 621 -39.73 -4.38 9.65
N ALA A 622 -38.98 -3.98 10.67
CA ALA A 622 -39.42 -4.00 12.07
C ALA A 622 -40.58 -3.01 12.33
N GLU A 623 -40.55 -1.82 11.71
CA GLU A 623 -41.66 -0.85 11.77
C GLU A 623 -42.94 -1.37 11.09
N THR A 624 -42.82 -2.17 10.02
CA THR A 624 -43.98 -2.78 9.34
C THR A 624 -44.44 -4.09 9.98
N ALA A 625 -43.53 -4.91 10.52
CA ALA A 625 -43.83 -6.15 11.23
C ALA A 625 -44.33 -5.92 12.67
N GLY A 626 -44.01 -4.77 13.28
CA GLY A 626 -44.53 -4.34 14.58
C GLY A 626 -46.06 -4.21 14.65
N LYS A 627 -46.77 -4.32 13.51
CA LYS A 627 -48.24 -4.46 13.48
C LYS A 627 -48.75 -5.88 13.77
N LYS A 628 -47.91 -6.92 13.83
CA LYS A 628 -48.36 -8.32 13.96
C LYS A 628 -47.50 -9.31 14.79
N GLY A 629 -46.43 -8.92 15.51
CA GLY A 629 -45.63 -9.91 16.26
C GLY A 629 -44.80 -9.38 17.44
N ASN A 630 -44.63 -10.23 18.46
CA ASN A 630 -44.04 -9.97 19.78
C ASN A 630 -42.50 -10.21 19.83
N ASP A 631 -41.87 -10.58 18.71
CA ASP A 631 -40.58 -11.30 18.70
C ASP A 631 -39.30 -10.43 18.77
N GLY A 632 -39.39 -9.12 18.98
CA GLY A 632 -38.22 -8.20 18.98
C GLY A 632 -38.05 -7.34 20.24
N ALA A 633 -38.79 -7.63 21.31
CA ALA A 633 -38.76 -6.84 22.53
C ALA A 633 -37.64 -7.31 23.48
N PRO A 634 -37.02 -6.40 24.26
CA PRO A 634 -36.14 -6.79 25.35
C PRO A 634 -36.83 -7.82 26.27
N SER A 635 -36.11 -8.87 26.68
CA SER A 635 -36.65 -9.96 27.51
C SER A 635 -37.24 -9.48 28.85
N ASP A 636 -36.84 -8.30 29.31
CA ASP A 636 -37.35 -7.66 30.51
C ASP A 636 -38.75 -7.02 30.36
N ILE A 637 -39.34 -6.98 29.15
CA ILE A 637 -40.66 -6.38 28.90
C ILE A 637 -41.69 -7.47 28.62
N LEU A 638 -42.60 -7.71 29.58
CA LEU A 638 -43.65 -8.74 29.48
C LEU A 638 -44.76 -8.36 28.50
N HIS A 639 -45.07 -7.06 28.39
CA HIS A 639 -46.10 -6.52 27.50
C HIS A 639 -45.50 -5.49 26.51
N PRO A 640 -44.82 -5.92 25.43
CA PRO A 640 -44.15 -5.02 24.48
C PRO A 640 -45.06 -4.04 23.76
N GLU A 641 -46.30 -4.44 23.46
CA GLU A 641 -47.29 -3.60 22.81
C GLU A 641 -47.71 -2.43 23.70
N LEU A 642 -47.93 -2.68 24.99
CA LEU A 642 -48.22 -1.64 25.97
C LEU A 642 -47.02 -0.69 26.15
N TYR A 643 -45.82 -1.25 26.20
CA TYR A 643 -44.59 -0.44 26.27
C TYR A 643 -44.45 0.50 25.06
N ARG A 644 -44.77 0.04 23.85
CA ARG A 644 -44.74 0.86 22.63
C ARG A 644 -45.74 2.01 22.70
N ARG A 645 -46.98 1.76 23.13
CA ARG A 645 -48.01 2.81 23.30
C ARG A 645 -47.59 3.87 24.31
N LEU A 646 -46.99 3.43 25.43
CA LEU A 646 -46.42 4.34 26.44
C LEU A 646 -45.24 5.15 25.87
N ALA A 647 -44.40 4.55 25.04
CA ALA A 647 -43.27 5.23 24.39
C ALA A 647 -43.72 6.28 23.37
N GLU A 648 -44.70 5.95 22.52
CA GLU A 648 -45.30 6.86 21.54
C GLU A 648 -45.95 8.06 22.23
N TRP A 649 -46.76 7.79 23.26
CA TRP A 649 -47.37 8.85 24.07
C TRP A 649 -46.31 9.74 24.72
N ARG A 650 -45.31 9.15 25.38
CA ARG A 650 -44.21 9.90 26.01
C ARG A 650 -43.48 10.79 25.01
N ASN A 651 -43.20 10.29 23.81
CA ASN A 651 -42.48 11.04 22.78
C ASN A 651 -43.33 12.19 22.22
N ALA A 652 -44.63 11.98 22.02
CA ALA A 652 -45.57 13.02 21.60
C ALA A 652 -45.69 14.12 22.66
N GLU A 653 -45.82 13.74 23.93
CA GLU A 653 -45.93 14.65 25.07
C GLU A 653 -44.64 15.44 25.32
N ALA A 654 -43.47 14.79 25.19
CA ALA A 654 -42.18 15.47 25.29
C ALA A 654 -41.98 16.49 24.15
N SER A 655 -42.47 16.17 22.95
CA SER A 655 -42.40 17.04 21.77
C SER A 655 -43.33 18.25 21.89
N SER A 656 -44.55 18.07 22.43
CA SER A 656 -45.50 19.16 22.66
C SER A 656 -45.01 20.13 23.74
N LEU A 657 -44.34 19.61 24.77
CA LEU A 657 -43.81 20.40 25.89
C LEU A 657 -42.40 20.97 25.62
N GLY A 658 -41.74 20.57 24.53
CA GLY A 658 -40.37 20.99 24.21
C GLY A 658 -39.31 20.53 25.22
N VAL A 659 -39.60 19.47 26.00
CA VAL A 659 -38.71 18.97 27.06
C VAL A 659 -38.09 17.63 26.68
N PRO A 660 -36.92 17.26 27.25
CA PRO A 660 -36.36 15.92 27.05
C PRO A 660 -37.30 14.81 27.53
N VAL A 661 -37.31 13.71 26.79
CA VAL A 661 -38.21 12.56 26.97
C VAL A 661 -38.20 11.97 28.41
N TYR A 662 -37.05 11.96 29.07
CA TYR A 662 -36.89 11.46 30.45
C TYR A 662 -37.54 12.36 31.52
N VAL A 663 -37.94 13.60 31.18
CA VAL A 663 -38.62 14.54 32.07
C VAL A 663 -40.11 14.19 32.21
N VAL A 664 -40.73 13.64 31.16
CA VAL A 664 -42.13 13.20 31.17
C VAL A 664 -42.27 11.91 31.98
N ILE A 665 -41.60 10.85 31.55
CA ILE A 665 -41.52 9.59 32.30
C ILE A 665 -40.20 8.87 31.98
N ARG A 666 -39.52 8.39 33.02
CA ARG A 666 -38.26 7.65 32.86
C ARG A 666 -38.52 6.27 32.28
N GLN A 667 -37.57 5.76 31.48
CA GLN A 667 -37.67 4.45 30.84
C GLN A 667 -37.96 3.31 31.83
N LYS A 668 -37.29 3.31 33.00
CA LYS A 668 -37.54 2.32 34.07
C LYS A 668 -38.98 2.32 34.60
N ALA A 669 -39.60 3.50 34.69
CA ALA A 669 -40.99 3.62 35.15
C ALA A 669 -41.95 3.05 34.08
N MET A 670 -41.67 3.26 32.79
CA MET A 670 -42.46 2.64 31.71
C MET A 670 -42.37 1.12 31.72
N ILE A 671 -41.17 0.55 31.90
CA ILE A 671 -40.99 -0.90 32.02
C ILE A 671 -41.78 -1.42 33.22
N GLY A 672 -41.70 -0.72 34.37
CA GLY A 672 -42.49 -1.04 35.54
C GLY A 672 -44.00 -1.03 35.28
N ILE A 673 -44.52 -0.03 34.55
CA ILE A 673 -45.95 0.06 34.18
C ILE A 673 -46.33 -1.07 33.21
N SER A 674 -45.50 -1.33 32.20
CA SER A 674 -45.75 -2.37 31.22
C SER A 674 -45.75 -3.77 31.83
N ASN A 675 -44.95 -4.01 32.86
CA ASN A 675 -44.88 -5.32 33.53
C ASN A 675 -45.89 -5.49 34.66
N PHE A 676 -46.25 -4.42 35.38
CA PHE A 676 -47.13 -4.49 36.56
C PHE A 676 -48.61 -4.26 36.25
N LEU A 677 -48.95 -3.66 35.09
CA LEU A 677 -50.33 -3.41 34.65
C LEU A 677 -51.21 -2.70 35.71
N PRO A 678 -50.80 -1.52 36.21
CA PRO A 678 -51.52 -0.83 37.28
C PRO A 678 -52.94 -0.43 36.86
N ALA A 679 -53.93 -0.76 37.70
CA ALA A 679 -55.34 -0.42 37.54
C ALA A 679 -55.76 0.82 38.36
N SER A 680 -54.91 1.28 39.29
CA SER A 680 -55.22 2.40 40.18
C SER A 680 -54.05 3.37 40.39
N ARG A 681 -54.34 4.62 40.78
CA ARG A 681 -53.30 5.61 41.15
C ARG A 681 -52.44 5.14 42.33
N LYS A 682 -52.98 4.28 43.20
CA LYS A 682 -52.25 3.69 44.34
C LYS A 682 -51.21 2.68 43.85
N GLU A 683 -51.57 1.85 42.88
CA GLU A 683 -50.64 0.92 42.22
C GLU A 683 -49.57 1.64 41.40
N LEU A 684 -49.90 2.74 40.71
CA LEU A 684 -48.89 3.59 40.05
C LEU A 684 -47.85 4.14 41.01
N SER A 685 -48.22 4.44 42.26
CA SER A 685 -47.31 4.96 43.27
C SER A 685 -46.30 3.93 43.80
N ALA A 686 -46.56 2.64 43.59
CA ALA A 686 -45.64 1.57 43.92
C ALA A 686 -44.56 1.37 42.84
N ILE A 687 -44.70 2.00 41.67
CA ILE A 687 -43.77 1.84 40.55
C ILE A 687 -42.52 2.73 40.76
N PRO A 688 -41.31 2.14 40.81
CA PRO A 688 -40.08 2.90 40.99
C PRO A 688 -39.87 3.96 39.89
N TYR A 689 -39.27 5.09 40.25
CA TYR A 689 -38.93 6.19 39.34
C TYR A 689 -40.12 6.99 38.75
N LEU A 690 -41.34 6.75 39.24
CA LEU A 690 -42.51 7.59 39.00
C LEU A 690 -42.80 8.42 40.27
N GLY A 691 -42.31 9.67 40.30
CA GLY A 691 -42.48 10.55 41.47
C GLY A 691 -43.92 11.07 41.62
N LYS A 692 -44.28 11.56 42.82
CA LYS A 692 -45.63 12.08 43.13
C LYS A 692 -46.13 13.11 42.11
N THR A 693 -45.27 14.04 41.69
CA THR A 693 -45.58 15.07 40.67
C THR A 693 -45.84 14.48 39.28
N GLY A 694 -45.19 13.35 38.93
CA GLY A 694 -45.43 12.65 37.67
C GLY A 694 -46.78 11.92 37.67
N ILE A 695 -47.18 11.35 38.81
CA ILE A 695 -48.49 10.71 38.99
C ILE A 695 -49.61 11.75 38.94
N GLU A 696 -49.42 12.91 39.56
CA GLU A 696 -50.41 14.01 39.52
C GLU A 696 -50.62 14.55 38.10
N LYS A 697 -49.55 14.71 37.33
CA LYS A 697 -49.63 15.29 35.98
C LYS A 697 -50.05 14.28 34.90
N TYR A 698 -49.58 13.05 35.00
CA TYR A 698 -49.70 12.08 33.90
C TYR A 698 -50.41 10.77 34.29
N GLY A 699 -50.75 10.57 35.57
CA GLY A 699 -51.28 9.31 36.07
C GLY A 699 -52.58 8.87 35.39
N ASP A 700 -53.55 9.77 35.18
CA ASP A 700 -54.82 9.44 34.54
C ASP A 700 -54.64 9.00 33.09
N ARG A 701 -53.74 9.68 32.36
CA ARG A 701 -53.46 9.37 30.96
C ARG A 701 -52.73 8.04 30.81
N ILE A 702 -51.84 7.71 31.74
CA ILE A 702 -51.16 6.41 31.80
C ILE A 702 -52.16 5.28 32.07
N LEU A 703 -53.06 5.45 33.05
CA LEU A 703 -54.11 4.47 33.36
C LEU A 703 -55.08 4.27 32.20
N GLU A 704 -55.39 5.31 31.44
CA GLU A 704 -56.22 5.22 30.23
C GLU A 704 -55.54 4.36 29.15
N ILE A 705 -54.23 4.52 28.94
CA ILE A 705 -53.45 3.72 27.98
C ILE A 705 -53.38 2.25 28.42
N VAL A 706 -53.12 1.99 29.71
CA VAL A 706 -53.09 0.63 30.28
C VAL A 706 -54.47 -0.02 30.20
N GLY A 707 -55.53 0.70 30.57
CA GLY A 707 -56.91 0.21 30.50
C GLY A 707 -57.42 0.01 29.07
N GLY A 708 -56.94 0.79 28.10
CA GLY A 708 -57.18 0.55 26.67
C GLY A 708 -56.53 -0.74 26.19
N TYR A 709 -55.28 -0.98 26.57
CA TYR A 709 -54.55 -2.21 26.24
C TYR A 709 -55.19 -3.47 26.85
N LEU A 710 -55.62 -3.41 28.12
CA LEU A 710 -56.28 -4.54 28.80
C LEU A 710 -57.61 -4.92 28.14
N ARG A 711 -58.41 -3.92 27.72
CA ARG A 711 -59.69 -4.13 27.01
C ARG A 711 -59.51 -4.80 25.64
N GLU A 712 -58.42 -4.50 24.95
CA GLU A 712 -58.11 -5.09 23.64
C GLU A 712 -57.45 -6.48 23.73
N SER A 713 -56.76 -6.76 24.83
CA SER A 713 -56.00 -8.01 25.02
C SER A 713 -56.82 -9.14 25.67
N GLY A 714 -58.09 -8.90 26.00
CA GLY A 714 -58.99 -9.89 26.62
C GLY A 714 -58.67 -10.24 28.08
N GLY A 715 -57.89 -9.42 28.79
CA GLY A 715 -57.47 -9.66 30.17
C GLY A 715 -58.48 -9.09 31.19
N ASP A 716 -59.07 -9.97 31.98
CA ASP A 716 -59.87 -9.65 33.16
C ASP A 716 -58.98 -8.92 34.21
N PRO A 717 -59.38 -7.78 34.81
CA PRO A 717 -58.56 -7.03 35.78
C PRO A 717 -58.36 -7.72 37.15
N SER A 718 -58.57 -9.04 37.25
CA SER A 718 -58.76 -9.76 38.52
C SER A 718 -57.86 -10.99 38.70
N VAL A 719 -56.60 -10.93 38.26
CA VAL A 719 -55.59 -11.92 38.69
C VAL A 719 -54.32 -11.21 39.17
N SER A 720 -54.36 -10.76 40.42
CA SER A 720 -53.19 -10.39 41.24
C SER A 720 -53.61 -10.44 42.72
N GLU A 721 -53.67 -11.64 43.29
CA GLU A 721 -53.35 -11.84 44.71
C GLU A 721 -51.95 -12.42 44.83
#